data_AF-A0A660VXG1-F1
#
_entry.id   AF-A0A660VXG1-F1
#
_cell.length_a   1.000
_cell.length_b   1.000
_cell.length_c   1.000
_cell.angle_alpha   90.00
_cell.angle_beta   90.00
_cell.angle_gamma   90.00
#
_symmetry.space_group_name_H-M   'P 1'
#
loop_
_entity.id
_entity.type
_entity.pdbx_description
1 polymer ?
#
loop_
_entity_poly.entity_id
_entity_poly.type
_entity_poly.pdbx_seq_one_letter_code
_entity_poly.pdbx_strand_id
1 'polypeptide(L)'
;MTTLPLTLLAALLSPALASPAVPRLLAAPAPPAPVPAAAPRSPAPAASPQQPDNTPALGALSRTVEALRNEDAEALAQLVDFPLRSAEARFRATEVVGWDDLDAADQYFRVQLTIDDWLEDESSFLHSALLNDFRELRDPDAGLGPVPDRVIMLGVLRSVRDDSRRDLLLYTTPGGRVLDLIMGPIYSVDANPAGASGLQPVGLPQLGELSVDWPDALDQYEISSARELVQALLQADSGRDRALAAEALHRSPQAGVTALLRELLLIDQSAAADAGLGAVLVETLATITGRSSDYLAHAPFGMDAGLWQRRNHLEVESWVRWHEQHGGSFVAADVEHPLRPVFGERAPRAGPRPSDDDEAPAVSDRTPSSATPGGAGSGSPAESAPRAGSAPARAEPPPPPGAASTTPARTRPAVVLRTAPPTASPPAALPVPAIELLVVGPEGSPSMRLSLAEVAEQLSPPLLATLKSWAEPIEQFGLSVALGERTDHLVFGHAREQLIEDAVRQLDASAGLLDPVLPEGPSRPLLVIVFDQGFSGSAAWGQLVDELLQRGVITSDSATQLRSHPRGFTARTQAVMTQPVWDMAGNASTGDDEFRMANELANKYAQVAAVERCGPLPEWLLWALGHVIELRREGTVYTFNKDGFVATGDHFDWGKQTAKALAKRAKRRNFSLVERVLSADQPSNSLENPMLAWGALDFLYQHRAHDLVALLQDLSELQQEAAPRGGVREYLGDPERTQSSLAWRLGELNLDAMLEHLEGRP
;
A
#
# COMPACT_ATOMS: atom_id res chain seq x y z
N MET A 1 -8.34 -78.43 5.53
CA MET A 1 -7.53 -79.65 5.24
C MET A 1 -6.20 -79.19 4.65
N THR A 2 -5.13 -79.94 4.93
CA THR A 2 -3.70 -79.79 4.52
C THR A 2 -2.97 -78.55 5.08
N THR A 3 -2.30 -78.60 6.25
CA THR A 3 -0.98 -79.19 6.66
C THR A 3 0.24 -78.27 6.46
N LEU A 4 0.74 -77.71 7.60
CA LEU A 4 2.12 -77.54 8.15
C LEU A 4 3.37 -77.81 7.25
N PRO A 5 4.64 -77.40 7.59
CA PRO A 5 5.18 -76.82 8.86
C PRO A 5 6.32 -75.74 8.78
N LEU A 6 6.72 -75.21 9.97
CA LEU A 6 8.05 -74.82 10.55
C LEU A 6 9.16 -74.20 9.63
N THR A 7 10.05 -73.26 10.02
CA THR A 7 10.96 -73.23 11.20
C THR A 7 11.90 -71.99 11.20
N LEU A 8 12.17 -71.43 12.40
CA LEU A 8 13.46 -71.02 13.04
C LEU A 8 14.43 -69.87 12.57
N LEU A 9 15.05 -69.29 13.63
CA LEU A 9 16.33 -68.54 13.80
C LEU A 9 16.33 -67.04 13.42
N ALA A 10 16.52 -66.04 14.31
CA ALA A 10 17.38 -65.78 15.49
C ALA A 10 18.77 -65.16 15.18
N ALA A 11 18.94 -63.93 15.72
CA ALA A 11 20.16 -63.23 16.14
C ALA A 11 21.17 -62.70 15.09
N LEU A 12 21.58 -61.43 15.22
CA LEU A 12 22.88 -61.02 15.80
C LEU A 12 23.14 -59.48 15.71
N LEU A 13 23.49 -58.89 16.88
CA LEU A 13 24.56 -57.90 17.14
C LEU A 13 24.47 -56.41 16.68
N SER A 14 24.32 -55.51 17.67
CA SER A 14 25.12 -54.26 17.82
C SER A 14 26.46 -54.58 18.52
N PRO A 15 27.50 -53.70 18.69
CA PRO A 15 27.56 -52.23 18.53
C PRO A 15 28.89 -51.60 17.96
N ALA A 16 28.87 -50.27 17.79
CA ALA A 16 29.93 -49.25 18.00
C ALA A 16 31.26 -49.24 17.20
N LEU A 17 31.63 -48.02 16.73
CA LEU A 17 32.93 -47.30 16.78
C LEU A 17 32.86 -46.13 15.75
N ALA A 18 32.75 -44.85 16.15
CA ALA A 18 33.80 -43.92 16.60
C ALA A 18 34.81 -43.48 15.50
N SER A 19 34.84 -42.17 15.17
CA SER A 19 36.02 -41.33 14.82
C SER A 19 35.62 -40.03 14.08
N PRO A 20 36.48 -38.99 13.98
CA PRO A 20 37.19 -38.32 15.07
C PRO A 20 37.15 -36.78 14.95
N ALA A 21 37.46 -36.10 16.06
CA ALA A 21 37.71 -34.66 16.11
C ALA A 21 39.05 -34.29 15.45
N VAL A 22 39.08 -33.17 14.74
CA VAL A 22 40.26 -32.56 14.11
C VAL A 22 40.92 -31.57 15.07
N PRO A 23 42.25 -31.60 15.28
CA PRO A 23 42.94 -30.61 16.11
C PRO A 23 43.30 -29.36 15.30
N ARG A 24 42.92 -28.17 15.82
CA ARG A 24 43.45 -26.87 15.36
C ARG A 24 44.80 -26.61 16.02
N LEU A 25 45.85 -26.53 15.20
CA LEU A 25 47.19 -26.07 15.56
C LEU A 25 47.22 -24.54 15.63
N LEU A 26 47.55 -24.02 16.81
CA LEU A 26 47.91 -22.62 17.06
C LEU A 26 49.35 -22.37 16.58
N ALA A 27 49.53 -21.42 15.67
CA ALA A 27 50.83 -20.86 15.31
C ALA A 27 51.05 -19.53 16.06
N ALA A 28 52.22 -19.41 16.70
CA ALA A 28 52.64 -18.21 17.43
C ALA A 28 53.05 -17.07 16.48
N PRO A 29 52.92 -15.79 16.89
CA PRO A 29 53.30 -14.65 16.08
C PRO A 29 54.83 -14.46 16.02
N ALA A 30 55.33 -14.08 14.84
CA ALA A 30 56.72 -13.71 14.60
C ALA A 30 57.08 -12.34 15.25
N PRO A 31 58.33 -12.14 15.67
CA PRO A 31 58.78 -10.87 16.24
C PRO A 31 58.90 -9.75 15.19
N PRO A 32 58.77 -8.47 15.59
CA PRO A 32 58.83 -7.34 14.67
C PRO A 32 60.27 -7.08 14.17
N ALA A 33 60.36 -6.62 12.92
CA ALA A 33 61.59 -6.19 12.28
C ALA A 33 62.17 -4.90 12.91
N PRO A 34 63.50 -4.70 12.90
CA PRO A 34 64.14 -3.53 13.49
C PRO A 34 63.90 -2.24 12.68
N VAL A 35 63.64 -1.16 13.41
CA VAL A 35 63.47 0.21 12.93
C VAL A 35 64.81 0.76 12.40
N PRO A 36 64.89 1.29 11.17
CA PRO A 36 66.08 2.00 10.70
C PRO A 36 66.15 3.42 11.30
N ALA A 37 67.38 3.82 11.61
CA ALA A 37 67.75 5.05 12.29
C ALA A 37 67.38 6.33 11.52
N ALA A 38 67.04 7.36 12.30
CA ALA A 38 66.66 8.69 11.85
C ALA A 38 67.80 9.45 11.14
N ALA A 39 67.45 10.09 10.01
CA ALA A 39 68.26 11.12 9.37
C ALA A 39 67.94 12.52 9.94
N PRO A 40 68.90 13.47 9.94
CA PRO A 40 68.78 14.76 10.60
C PRO A 40 67.80 15.72 9.89
N ARG A 41 67.12 16.50 10.72
CA ARG A 41 66.02 17.43 10.42
C ARG A 41 66.44 18.61 9.53
N SER A 42 65.62 18.92 8.53
CA SER A 42 65.52 20.25 7.90
C SER A 42 64.49 21.11 8.67
N PRO A 43 64.63 22.45 8.69
CA PRO A 43 63.84 23.34 9.54
C PRO A 43 62.37 23.38 9.13
N ALA A 44 61.51 23.50 10.14
CA ALA A 44 60.06 23.38 10.07
C ALA A 44 59.39 24.47 9.21
N PRO A 45 58.45 24.11 8.31
CA PRO A 45 57.42 25.04 7.87
C PRO A 45 56.43 25.29 9.02
N ALA A 46 55.83 26.48 9.04
CA ALA A 46 54.88 26.90 10.05
C ALA A 46 53.78 25.84 10.26
N ALA A 47 53.41 25.63 11.53
CA ALA A 47 52.42 24.62 11.93
C ALA A 47 51.11 24.81 11.15
N SER A 48 50.80 23.84 10.28
CA SER A 48 49.44 23.63 9.82
C SER A 48 48.54 23.39 11.04
N PRO A 49 47.29 23.90 11.04
CA PRO A 49 46.34 23.58 12.11
C PRO A 49 46.28 22.06 12.27
N GLN A 50 46.39 21.57 13.51
CA GLN A 50 46.24 20.15 13.81
C GLN A 50 44.90 19.69 13.24
N GLN A 51 44.95 18.87 12.19
CA GLN A 51 43.78 18.15 11.71
C GLN A 51 43.29 17.28 12.87
N PRO A 52 42.00 17.33 13.24
CA PRO A 52 41.44 16.45 14.26
C PRO A 52 41.69 14.98 13.88
N ASP A 53 41.87 14.13 14.91
CA ASP A 53 42.14 12.70 14.73
C ASP A 53 40.86 11.98 14.28
N ASN A 54 40.57 12.06 12.98
CA ASN A 54 39.33 11.59 12.36
C ASN A 54 39.24 10.07 12.17
N THR A 55 40.11 9.33 12.87
CA THR A 55 40.22 7.87 12.80
C THR A 55 38.89 7.14 13.07
N PRO A 56 38.00 7.59 13.99
CA PRO A 56 36.71 6.93 14.22
C PRO A 56 35.71 7.06 13.06
N ALA A 57 35.57 8.24 12.47
CA ALA A 57 34.62 8.52 11.38
C ALA A 57 35.01 7.81 10.08
N LEU A 58 36.31 7.77 9.77
CA LEU A 58 36.83 6.98 8.66
C LEU A 58 36.62 5.47 8.86
N GLY A 59 36.82 4.99 10.10
CA GLY A 59 36.51 3.62 10.46
C GLY A 59 35.03 3.28 10.27
N ALA A 60 34.13 4.20 10.63
CA ALA A 60 32.69 4.06 10.43
C ALA A 60 32.33 3.99 8.94
N LEU A 61 32.90 4.88 8.11
CA LEU A 61 32.70 4.87 6.66
C LEU A 61 33.13 3.55 6.03
N SER A 62 34.32 3.07 6.36
CA SER A 62 34.84 1.81 5.82
C SER A 62 33.95 0.61 6.18
N ARG A 63 33.52 0.52 7.44
CA ARG A 63 32.63 -0.57 7.92
C ARG A 63 31.24 -0.47 7.30
N THR A 64 30.71 0.74 7.12
CA THR A 64 29.38 0.95 6.50
C THR A 64 29.40 0.50 5.05
N VAL A 65 30.43 0.89 4.29
CA VAL A 65 30.58 0.44 2.88
C VAL A 65 30.75 -1.07 2.79
N GLU A 66 31.52 -1.68 3.69
CA GLU A 66 31.67 -3.14 3.73
C GLU A 66 30.35 -3.86 4.05
N ALA A 67 29.59 -3.36 5.01
CA ALA A 67 28.30 -3.92 5.38
C ALA A 67 27.25 -3.75 4.27
N LEU A 68 27.17 -2.57 3.64
CA LEU A 68 26.33 -2.33 2.45
C LEU A 68 26.68 -3.27 1.30
N ARG A 69 27.97 -3.46 1.01
CA ARG A 69 28.43 -4.36 -0.07
C ARG A 69 28.05 -5.82 0.18
N ASN A 70 28.06 -6.25 1.44
CA ASN A 70 27.78 -7.62 1.83
C ASN A 70 26.30 -7.86 2.15
N GLU A 71 25.44 -6.84 2.02
CA GLU A 71 24.04 -6.84 2.48
C GLU A 71 23.90 -7.31 3.94
N ASP A 72 24.88 -6.93 4.78
CA ASP A 72 24.95 -7.33 6.19
C ASP A 72 24.13 -6.37 7.05
N ALA A 73 22.82 -6.60 7.07
CA ALA A 73 21.86 -5.81 7.83
C ALA A 73 22.19 -5.78 9.33
N GLU A 74 22.73 -6.88 9.88
CA GLU A 74 23.13 -6.94 11.29
C GLU A 74 24.32 -6.03 11.58
N ALA A 75 25.34 -6.05 10.72
CA ALA A 75 26.47 -5.15 10.83
C ALA A 75 26.07 -3.68 10.65
N LEU A 76 25.16 -3.37 9.72
CA LEU A 76 24.62 -2.01 9.56
C LEU A 76 23.85 -1.57 10.81
N ALA A 77 22.99 -2.43 11.35
CA ALA A 77 22.24 -2.15 12.56
C ALA A 77 23.15 -1.85 13.77
N GLN A 78 24.30 -2.54 13.86
CA GLN A 78 25.29 -2.31 14.90
C GLN A 78 26.05 -0.99 14.74
N LEU A 79 26.19 -0.47 13.52
CA LEU A 79 26.88 0.78 13.23
C LEU A 79 25.98 2.01 13.44
N VAL A 80 24.67 1.86 13.22
CA VAL A 80 23.68 2.93 13.32
C VAL A 80 23.29 3.19 14.77
N ASP A 81 23.17 4.47 15.13
CA ASP A 81 22.60 4.91 16.40
C ASP A 81 21.14 5.30 16.21
N PHE A 82 20.26 4.29 16.13
CA PHE A 82 18.83 4.49 15.89
C PHE A 82 18.12 5.39 16.91
N PRO A 83 18.44 5.34 18.23
CA PRO A 83 17.91 6.32 19.17
C PRO A 83 18.26 7.77 18.79
N LEU A 84 19.53 8.05 18.47
CA LEU A 84 19.96 9.39 18.06
C LEU A 84 19.44 9.78 16.68
N ARG A 85 19.40 8.83 15.72
CA ARG A 85 18.76 9.02 14.42
C ARG A 85 17.28 9.33 14.58
N SER A 86 16.58 8.70 15.51
CA SER A 86 15.17 8.99 15.78
C SER A 86 14.98 10.34 16.45
N ALA A 87 15.91 10.78 17.29
CA ALA A 87 15.88 12.13 17.86
C ALA A 87 16.20 13.20 16.80
N GLU A 88 17.17 12.94 15.94
CA GLU A 88 17.52 13.78 14.77
C GLU A 88 16.40 13.79 13.74
N ALA A 89 15.78 12.63 13.46
CA ALA A 89 14.62 12.48 12.60
C ALA A 89 13.40 13.17 13.22
N ARG A 90 13.17 13.07 14.54
CA ARG A 90 12.13 13.85 15.24
C ARG A 90 12.37 15.35 15.18
N PHE A 91 13.63 15.77 15.19
CA PHE A 91 13.99 17.17 15.00
C PHE A 91 13.79 17.62 13.53
N ARG A 92 13.99 16.72 12.56
CA ARG A 92 13.80 16.96 11.13
C ARG A 92 12.35 16.73 10.65
N ALA A 93 11.55 15.95 11.37
CA ALA A 93 10.21 15.48 11.01
C ALA A 93 9.36 15.26 12.27
N THR A 94 8.11 15.71 12.26
CA THR A 94 7.19 15.64 13.41
C THR A 94 6.56 14.23 13.60
N GLU A 95 7.37 13.17 13.76
CA GLU A 95 6.86 11.86 14.19
C GLU A 95 6.62 11.83 15.72
N VAL A 96 5.47 11.29 16.12
CA VAL A 96 4.95 11.37 17.51
C VAL A 96 5.45 10.21 18.40
N VAL A 97 5.95 9.10 17.83
CA VAL A 97 6.35 7.92 18.60
C VAL A 97 7.86 7.91 18.81
N GLY A 98 8.30 7.87 20.07
CA GLY A 98 9.72 7.81 20.38
C GLY A 98 10.32 6.43 20.19
N TRP A 99 11.61 6.37 19.84
CA TRP A 99 12.38 5.12 19.75
C TRP A 99 12.28 4.29 21.04
N ASP A 100 12.33 4.96 22.18
CA ASP A 100 12.19 4.33 23.50
C ASP A 100 10.75 3.90 23.83
N ASP A 101 9.76 4.40 23.06
CA ASP A 101 8.34 4.02 23.18
C ASP A 101 7.97 2.83 22.28
N LEU A 102 8.84 2.46 21.35
CA LEU A 102 8.68 1.26 20.51
C LEU A 102 9.08 0.00 21.28
N ASP A 103 8.36 -1.09 21.06
CA ASP A 103 8.79 -2.38 21.57
C ASP A 103 9.96 -2.96 20.74
N ALA A 104 10.56 -4.06 21.22
CA ALA A 104 11.73 -4.64 20.57
C ALA A 104 11.45 -5.17 19.15
N ALA A 105 10.21 -5.59 18.86
CA ALA A 105 9.83 -6.07 17.53
C ALA A 105 9.65 -4.89 16.56
N ASP A 106 9.01 -3.82 17.01
CA ASP A 106 8.84 -2.59 16.24
C ASP A 106 10.18 -1.88 15.99
N GLN A 107 11.08 -1.84 16.98
CA GLN A 107 12.45 -1.35 16.81
C GLN A 107 13.19 -2.16 15.74
N TYR A 108 13.12 -3.50 15.80
CA TYR A 108 13.72 -4.38 14.81
C TYR A 108 13.14 -4.14 13.40
N PHE A 109 11.82 -4.03 13.29
CA PHE A 109 11.15 -3.78 12.02
C PHE A 109 11.53 -2.42 11.41
N ARG A 110 11.62 -1.36 12.22
CA ARG A 110 12.07 -0.02 11.78
C ARG A 110 13.54 -0.02 11.33
N VAL A 111 14.40 -0.78 12.02
CA VAL A 111 15.78 -1.01 11.57
C VAL A 111 15.79 -1.69 10.21
N GLN A 112 15.00 -2.75 10.03
CA GLN A 112 14.96 -3.51 8.78
C GLN A 112 14.47 -2.66 7.61
N LEU A 113 13.35 -1.95 7.77
CA LEU A 113 12.82 -1.04 6.74
C LEU A 113 13.84 0.02 6.31
N THR A 114 14.52 0.63 7.27
CA THR A 114 15.57 1.62 6.97
C THR A 114 16.69 1.01 6.12
N ILE A 115 17.11 -0.21 6.46
CA ILE A 115 18.20 -0.89 5.77
C ILE A 115 17.74 -1.30 4.37
N ASP A 116 16.52 -1.81 4.25
CA ASP A 116 15.94 -2.21 2.97
C ASP A 116 15.83 -0.99 2.04
N ASP A 117 15.34 0.15 2.52
CA ASP A 117 15.29 1.42 1.77
C ASP A 117 16.68 1.85 1.25
N TRP A 118 17.74 1.63 2.03
CA TRP A 118 19.11 1.95 1.60
C TRP A 118 19.65 0.98 0.53
N LEU A 119 19.13 -0.24 0.49
CA LEU A 119 19.61 -1.31 -0.39
C LEU A 119 18.78 -1.46 -1.68
N GLU A 120 17.48 -1.12 -1.65
CA GLU A 120 16.51 -1.45 -2.70
C GLU A 120 16.90 -0.86 -4.07
N ASP A 121 17.33 0.41 -4.11
CA ASP A 121 17.61 1.11 -5.37
C ASP A 121 19.01 0.84 -5.95
N GLU A 122 19.96 0.36 -5.13
CA GLU A 122 21.39 0.39 -5.49
C GLU A 122 22.16 -0.92 -5.14
N SER A 123 21.46 -1.99 -4.72
CA SER A 123 22.08 -3.30 -4.37
C SER A 123 23.03 -3.80 -5.46
N SER A 124 22.65 -3.71 -6.74
CA SER A 124 23.51 -4.19 -7.84
C SER A 124 24.82 -3.40 -8.01
N PHE A 125 24.81 -2.10 -7.68
CA PHE A 125 26.00 -1.26 -7.68
C PHE A 125 26.89 -1.60 -6.47
N LEU A 126 26.28 -1.62 -5.28
CA LEU A 126 26.97 -1.81 -3.99
C LEU A 126 27.78 -3.11 -3.92
N HIS A 127 27.26 -4.22 -4.45
CA HIS A 127 27.96 -5.51 -4.52
C HIS A 127 29.33 -5.45 -5.20
N SER A 128 29.51 -4.49 -6.13
CA SER A 128 30.75 -4.30 -6.89
C SER A 128 31.49 -3.02 -6.51
N ALA A 129 30.95 -2.23 -5.58
CA ALA A 129 31.51 -0.96 -5.20
C ALA A 129 32.74 -1.13 -4.28
N LEU A 130 33.76 -0.31 -4.53
CA LEU A 130 34.90 -0.09 -3.65
C LEU A 130 34.95 1.37 -3.22
N LEU A 131 35.29 1.64 -1.97
CA LEU A 131 35.60 2.99 -1.50
C LEU A 131 36.90 3.45 -2.18
N ASN A 132 36.78 4.39 -3.12
CA ASN A 132 37.87 4.86 -3.97
C ASN A 132 38.55 6.12 -3.40
N ASP A 133 37.77 7.02 -2.80
CA ASP A 133 38.26 8.25 -2.17
C ASP A 133 37.37 8.60 -0.97
N PHE A 134 37.87 9.42 -0.05
CA PHE A 134 37.04 9.97 1.03
C PHE A 134 37.59 11.31 1.54
N ARG A 135 36.69 12.14 2.07
CA ARG A 135 37.05 13.38 2.78
C ARG A 135 36.01 13.74 3.82
N GLU A 136 36.45 14.35 4.91
CA GLU A 136 35.53 15.03 5.81
C GLU A 136 35.03 16.32 5.17
N LEU A 137 33.74 16.58 5.36
CA LEU A 137 33.09 17.81 4.94
C LEU A 137 32.82 18.65 6.18
N ARG A 138 32.97 19.96 6.05
CA ARG A 138 32.55 20.88 7.10
C ARG A 138 31.05 20.73 7.29
N ASP A 139 30.61 20.50 8.52
CA ASP A 139 29.19 20.61 8.86
C ASP A 139 28.86 22.11 9.13
N PRO A 140 28.15 22.77 8.21
CA PRO A 140 27.69 24.15 8.39
C PRO A 140 26.70 24.33 9.53
N ASP A 141 26.06 23.24 9.97
CA ASP A 141 25.11 23.21 11.08
C ASP A 141 25.76 22.63 12.36
N ALA A 142 27.09 22.50 12.39
CA ALA A 142 27.81 22.11 13.60
C ALA A 142 27.42 23.03 14.78
N GLY A 143 27.00 22.42 15.88
CA GLY A 143 26.46 23.09 17.06
C GLY A 143 24.94 23.26 17.08
N LEU A 144 24.23 22.92 15.99
CA LEU A 144 22.78 23.05 15.85
C LEU A 144 22.15 21.65 15.67
N GLY A 145 21.39 21.22 16.68
CA GLY A 145 20.67 19.94 16.68
C GLY A 145 20.99 19.05 17.89
N PRO A 146 20.35 17.86 18.00
CA PRO A 146 20.56 16.94 19.12
C PRO A 146 21.96 16.31 19.15
N VAL A 147 22.70 16.34 18.03
CA VAL A 147 24.11 15.93 17.97
C VAL A 147 24.98 17.11 17.47
N PRO A 148 25.36 18.05 18.35
CA PRO A 148 26.04 19.29 17.96
C PRO A 148 27.42 19.07 17.33
N ASP A 149 28.11 17.97 17.67
CA ASP A 149 29.47 17.70 17.19
C ASP A 149 29.51 16.64 16.07
N ARG A 150 28.42 16.48 15.29
CA ARG A 150 28.41 15.48 14.21
C ARG A 150 29.44 15.80 13.11
N VAL A 151 29.92 14.75 12.49
CA VAL A 151 30.93 14.76 11.42
C VAL A 151 30.28 14.23 10.14
N ILE A 152 30.51 14.89 9.02
CA ILE A 152 30.02 14.44 7.72
C ILE A 152 31.21 13.91 6.91
N MET A 153 31.15 12.63 6.53
CA MET A 153 32.14 11.99 5.67
C MET A 153 31.58 11.81 4.27
N LEU A 154 32.29 12.29 3.25
CA LEU A 154 32.03 11.93 1.86
C LEU A 154 32.93 10.77 1.48
N GLY A 155 32.36 9.65 1.06
CA GLY A 155 33.05 8.54 0.40
C GLY A 155 32.67 8.48 -1.08
N VAL A 156 33.66 8.38 -1.97
CA VAL A 156 33.43 8.15 -3.40
C VAL A 156 33.52 6.65 -3.65
N LEU A 157 32.40 6.03 -3.98
CA LEU A 157 32.28 4.63 -4.33
C LEU A 157 32.51 4.46 -5.84
N ARG A 158 33.24 3.40 -6.21
CA ARG A 158 33.53 3.04 -7.60
C ARG A 158 33.17 1.57 -7.82
N SER A 159 32.26 1.29 -8.74
CA SER A 159 31.94 -0.06 -9.18
C SER A 159 33.10 -0.66 -9.96
N VAL A 160 33.57 -1.85 -9.56
CA VAL A 160 34.60 -2.59 -10.30
C VAL A 160 34.09 -3.19 -11.62
N ARG A 161 32.76 -3.27 -11.79
CA ARG A 161 32.13 -3.92 -12.94
C ARG A 161 32.08 -3.00 -14.16
N ASP A 162 31.74 -1.73 -13.95
CA ASP A 162 31.45 -0.77 -15.02
C ASP A 162 32.10 0.61 -14.82
N ASP A 163 32.93 0.77 -13.79
CA ASP A 163 33.61 2.03 -13.46
C ASP A 163 32.66 3.20 -13.12
N SER A 164 31.37 2.91 -12.90
CA SER A 164 30.44 3.91 -12.41
C SER A 164 30.82 4.37 -11.01
N ARG A 165 30.50 5.62 -10.69
CA ARG A 165 30.84 6.23 -9.40
C ARG A 165 29.61 6.85 -8.75
N ARG A 166 29.56 6.72 -7.43
CA ARG A 166 28.53 7.28 -6.56
C ARG A 166 29.20 7.94 -5.37
N ASP A 167 28.58 9.00 -4.88
CA ASP A 167 29.00 9.64 -3.64
C ASP A 167 28.12 9.12 -2.50
N LEU A 168 28.75 8.75 -1.40
CA LEU A 168 28.14 8.33 -0.15
C LEU A 168 28.45 9.38 0.91
N LEU A 169 27.44 10.13 1.33
CA LEU A 169 27.52 10.99 2.50
C LEU A 169 27.14 10.18 3.73
N LEU A 170 28.02 10.17 4.73
CA LEU A 170 27.83 9.48 6.00
C LEU A 170 27.87 10.49 7.13
N TYR A 171 26.78 10.57 7.89
CA TYR A 171 26.68 11.39 9.08
C TYR A 171 27.07 10.54 10.26
N THR A 172 28.05 10.99 11.04
CA THR A 172 28.53 10.22 12.18
C THR A 172 28.69 11.08 13.42
N THR A 173 28.53 10.50 14.60
CA THR A 173 29.02 11.12 15.84
C THR A 173 30.57 11.13 15.85
N PRO A 174 31.22 11.94 16.70
CA PRO A 174 32.68 11.87 16.89
C PRO A 174 33.19 10.47 17.26
N GLY A 175 32.34 9.65 17.88
CA GLY A 175 32.64 8.26 18.23
C GLY A 175 32.55 7.28 17.05
N GLY A 176 32.21 7.75 15.84
CA GLY A 176 32.04 6.90 14.65
C GLY A 176 30.77 6.06 14.66
N ARG A 177 29.71 6.51 15.35
CA ARG A 177 28.37 5.92 15.22
C ARG A 177 27.65 6.58 14.06
N VAL A 178 26.99 5.80 13.21
CA VAL A 178 26.28 6.31 12.02
C VAL A 178 24.92 6.87 12.45
N LEU A 179 24.66 8.11 12.07
CA LEU A 179 23.39 8.79 12.30
C LEU A 179 22.50 8.66 11.07
N ASP A 180 23.09 8.79 9.88
CA ASP A 180 22.36 8.74 8.61
C ASP A 180 23.34 8.48 7.45
N LEU A 181 22.81 8.05 6.30
CA LEU A 181 23.59 7.91 5.07
C LEU A 181 22.76 8.31 3.85
N ILE A 182 23.42 8.93 2.87
CA ILE A 182 22.81 9.33 1.60
C ILE A 182 23.74 8.89 0.48
N MET A 183 23.23 8.17 -0.50
CA MET A 183 23.97 7.80 -1.70
C MET A 183 23.37 8.48 -2.93
N GLY A 184 24.22 9.00 -3.81
CA GLY A 184 23.77 9.75 -4.98
C GLY A 184 24.82 9.91 -6.08
N PRO A 185 24.51 10.66 -7.15
CA PRO A 185 25.48 11.00 -8.19
C PRO A 185 26.65 11.84 -7.62
N ILE A 186 27.78 11.86 -8.34
CA ILE A 186 29.01 12.54 -7.92
C ILE A 186 28.78 14.05 -7.73
N TYR A 187 29.14 14.59 -6.57
CA TYR A 187 29.14 16.03 -6.31
C TYR A 187 30.29 16.72 -7.04
N SER A 188 30.06 17.90 -7.62
CA SER A 188 31.16 18.69 -8.20
C SER A 188 32.15 19.12 -7.12
N VAL A 189 33.43 19.26 -7.46
CA VAL A 189 34.52 19.61 -6.51
C VAL A 189 34.22 20.86 -5.69
N ASP A 190 33.49 21.83 -6.27
CA ASP A 190 33.10 23.09 -5.65
C ASP A 190 31.66 23.11 -5.09
N ALA A 191 30.89 22.03 -5.26
CA ALA A 191 29.61 21.92 -4.58
C ALA A 191 29.88 21.68 -3.10
N ASN A 192 29.27 22.50 -2.23
CA ASN A 192 29.07 22.06 -0.86
C ASN A 192 27.98 20.98 -0.93
N PRO A 193 28.28 19.69 -0.71
CA PRO A 193 27.25 18.65 -0.70
C PRO A 193 26.24 18.84 0.44
N ALA A 194 26.53 19.72 1.40
CA ALA A 194 25.57 20.22 2.38
C ALA A 194 24.81 21.49 1.95
N GLY A 195 25.09 22.12 0.79
CA GLY A 195 24.45 23.36 0.31
C GLY A 195 25.05 24.67 0.87
N ALA A 196 24.72 25.82 0.29
CA ALA A 196 25.32 27.13 0.66
C ALA A 196 24.98 27.62 2.08
N SER A 197 23.92 27.07 2.68
CA SER A 197 23.41 27.37 4.03
C SER A 197 23.69 26.27 5.05
N GLY A 198 24.25 25.15 4.61
CA GLY A 198 24.15 23.91 5.36
C GLY A 198 22.93 23.08 5.13
N LEU A 199 23.05 21.84 5.63
CA LEU A 199 22.47 20.63 5.07
C LEU A 199 21.09 20.92 4.52
N GLN A 200 20.98 21.04 3.20
CA GLN A 200 19.70 20.76 2.59
C GLN A 200 19.54 19.24 2.68
N PRO A 201 18.63 18.70 3.51
CA PRO A 201 18.21 17.31 3.39
C PRO A 201 17.88 16.99 1.93
N VAL A 202 17.97 15.72 1.57
CA VAL A 202 17.41 15.20 0.31
C VAL A 202 15.99 15.74 0.19
N GLY A 203 15.83 16.76 -0.67
CA GLY A 203 14.64 17.61 -0.76
C GLY A 203 14.45 18.60 0.40
N LEU A 204 15.12 19.75 0.39
CA LEU A 204 14.42 20.98 0.80
C LEU A 204 13.75 21.56 -0.43
N PRO A 205 12.41 21.53 -0.54
CA PRO A 205 11.74 22.36 -1.52
C PRO A 205 12.14 23.82 -1.21
N GLN A 206 12.37 24.63 -2.24
CA GLN A 206 12.80 26.02 -2.14
C GLN A 206 11.76 26.92 -1.43
N LEU A 207 11.34 26.76 -0.16
CA LEU A 207 9.97 27.19 0.22
C LEU A 207 9.04 26.85 -0.96
N GLY A 208 9.13 25.59 -1.43
CA GLY A 208 8.39 25.20 -2.62
C GLY A 208 6.94 25.56 -2.39
N GLU A 209 6.23 25.97 -3.44
CA GLU A 209 4.78 26.04 -3.36
C GLU A 209 4.31 24.76 -2.67
N LEU A 210 3.70 24.91 -1.49
CA LEU A 210 3.10 23.79 -0.79
C LEU A 210 1.97 23.30 -1.70
N SER A 211 2.29 22.32 -2.53
CA SER A 211 1.35 21.63 -3.39
C SER A 211 0.69 20.59 -2.51
N VAL A 212 -0.55 20.87 -2.13
CA VAL A 212 -1.37 19.96 -1.33
C VAL A 212 -2.31 19.25 -2.29
N ASP A 213 -2.23 17.93 -2.32
CA ASP A 213 -3.24 17.10 -2.96
C ASP A 213 -4.48 17.10 -2.05
N TRP A 214 -5.34 18.08 -2.29
CA TRP A 214 -6.59 18.21 -1.56
C TRP A 214 -7.46 17.00 -1.87
N PRO A 215 -8.11 16.36 -0.86
CA PRO A 215 -8.99 15.24 -1.12
C PRO A 215 -10.08 15.62 -2.13
N ASP A 216 -10.06 15.01 -3.32
CA ASP A 216 -11.06 15.21 -4.38
C ASP A 216 -12.46 14.72 -3.98
N ALA A 217 -12.56 14.04 -2.84
CA ALA A 217 -13.79 13.46 -2.30
C ALA A 217 -14.81 14.48 -1.77
N LEU A 218 -14.43 15.75 -1.60
CA LEU A 218 -15.32 16.80 -1.07
C LEU A 218 -16.08 17.50 -2.21
N ASP A 219 -17.39 17.67 -2.02
CA ASP A 219 -18.25 18.36 -3.00
C ASP A 219 -17.73 19.79 -3.24
N GLN A 220 -17.43 20.10 -4.50
CA GLN A 220 -16.94 21.41 -4.92
C GLN A 220 -17.90 22.55 -4.52
N TYR A 221 -19.20 22.27 -4.44
CA TYR A 221 -20.21 23.21 -3.96
C TYR A 221 -20.03 23.52 -2.47
N GLU A 222 -19.79 22.49 -1.64
CA GLU A 222 -19.55 22.66 -0.20
C GLU A 222 -18.26 23.43 0.07
N ILE A 223 -17.18 23.12 -0.67
CA ILE A 223 -15.93 23.87 -0.59
C ILE A 223 -16.15 25.34 -1.00
N SER A 224 -16.89 25.58 -2.07
CA SER A 224 -17.16 26.96 -2.54
C SER A 224 -17.96 27.75 -1.51
N SER A 225 -19.00 27.14 -0.92
CA SER A 225 -19.77 27.75 0.17
C SER A 225 -18.91 27.99 1.41
N ALA A 226 -18.03 27.05 1.77
CA ALA A 226 -17.11 27.21 2.90
C ALA A 226 -16.11 28.36 2.65
N ARG A 227 -15.61 28.53 1.41
CA ARG A 227 -14.72 29.66 1.06
C ARG A 227 -15.40 31.01 1.24
N GLU A 228 -16.68 31.14 0.89
CA GLU A 228 -17.44 32.37 1.16
C GLU A 228 -17.50 32.67 2.67
N LEU A 229 -17.68 31.65 3.50
CA LEU A 229 -17.67 31.78 4.96
C LEU A 229 -16.28 32.15 5.49
N VAL A 230 -15.20 31.63 4.90
CA VAL A 230 -13.82 32.04 5.24
C VAL A 230 -13.60 33.51 4.88
N GLN A 231 -14.08 33.98 3.73
CA GLN A 231 -13.97 35.39 3.37
C GLN A 231 -14.80 36.29 4.32
N ALA A 232 -16.00 35.85 4.71
CA ALA A 232 -16.80 36.54 5.72
C ALA A 232 -16.10 36.58 7.08
N LEU A 233 -15.42 35.50 7.48
CA LEU A 233 -14.61 35.43 8.70
C LEU A 233 -13.46 36.46 8.68
N LEU A 234 -12.73 36.55 7.56
CA LEU A 234 -11.60 37.48 7.41
C LEU A 234 -12.05 38.95 7.33
N GLN A 235 -13.21 39.23 6.75
CA GLN A 235 -13.77 40.59 6.58
C GLN A 235 -14.55 41.10 7.80
N ALA A 236 -14.84 40.24 8.78
CA ALA A 236 -15.64 40.63 9.93
C ALA A 236 -14.90 41.62 10.85
N ASP A 237 -15.50 42.80 11.01
CA ASP A 237 -15.01 43.90 11.87
C ASP A 237 -15.25 43.66 13.36
N SER A 238 -16.19 42.78 13.70
CA SER A 238 -16.60 42.51 15.09
C SER A 238 -16.35 41.06 15.48
N GLY A 239 -16.02 40.81 16.76
CA GLY A 239 -15.86 39.46 17.29
C GLY A 239 -17.14 38.61 17.21
N ARG A 240 -18.33 39.24 17.14
CA ARG A 240 -19.60 38.54 16.98
C ARG A 240 -19.76 37.97 15.57
N ASP A 241 -19.43 38.76 14.55
CA ASP A 241 -19.58 38.32 13.15
C ASP A 241 -18.55 37.24 12.81
N ARG A 242 -17.33 37.34 13.37
CA ARG A 242 -16.32 36.26 13.31
C ARG A 242 -16.81 34.97 13.95
N ALA A 243 -17.40 35.05 15.15
CA ALA A 243 -17.95 33.87 15.83
C ALA A 243 -19.07 33.20 15.03
N LEU A 244 -19.94 33.98 14.37
CA LEU A 244 -21.00 33.43 13.51
C LEU A 244 -20.43 32.74 12.26
N ALA A 245 -19.42 33.31 11.62
CA ALA A 245 -18.74 32.68 10.48
C ALA A 245 -18.01 31.39 10.90
N ALA A 246 -17.32 31.40 12.04
CA ALA A 246 -16.66 30.22 12.60
C ALA A 246 -17.67 29.11 12.96
N GLU A 247 -18.82 29.46 13.56
CA GLU A 247 -19.89 28.51 13.86
C GLU A 247 -20.48 27.90 12.57
N ALA A 248 -20.63 28.71 11.51
CA ALA A 248 -21.10 28.21 10.22
C ALA A 248 -20.10 27.24 9.57
N LEU A 249 -18.80 27.54 9.65
CA LEU A 249 -17.72 26.64 9.20
C LEU A 249 -17.69 25.34 10.02
N HIS A 250 -17.97 25.40 11.33
CA HIS A 250 -18.01 24.22 12.20
C HIS A 250 -19.10 23.22 11.81
N ARG A 251 -20.24 23.68 11.27
CA ARG A 251 -21.36 22.83 10.83
C ARG A 251 -21.05 21.99 9.58
N SER A 252 -20.02 22.36 8.82
CA SER A 252 -19.49 21.54 7.72
C SER A 252 -17.98 21.40 7.90
N PRO A 253 -17.53 20.59 8.88
CA PRO A 253 -16.17 20.65 9.39
C PRO A 253 -15.12 20.28 8.34
N GLN A 254 -15.41 19.31 7.46
CA GLN A 254 -14.47 18.89 6.43
C GLN A 254 -14.26 19.97 5.36
N ALA A 255 -15.36 20.52 4.82
CA ALA A 255 -15.29 21.63 3.85
C ALA A 255 -14.72 22.90 4.49
N GLY A 256 -15.11 23.19 5.74
CA GLY A 256 -14.64 24.33 6.51
C GLY A 256 -13.13 24.30 6.77
N VAL A 257 -12.61 23.18 7.29
CA VAL A 257 -11.16 22.99 7.51
C VAL A 257 -10.39 23.10 6.19
N THR A 258 -10.88 22.45 5.12
CA THR A 258 -10.24 22.51 3.81
C THR A 258 -10.18 23.94 3.27
N ALA A 259 -11.27 24.69 3.38
CA ALA A 259 -11.31 26.09 2.95
C ALA A 259 -10.38 26.99 3.78
N LEU A 260 -10.35 26.81 5.11
CA LEU A 260 -9.47 27.55 6.02
C LEU A 260 -7.98 27.29 5.71
N LEU A 261 -7.60 26.03 5.46
CA LEU A 261 -6.22 25.67 5.13
C LEU A 261 -5.78 26.20 3.76
N ARG A 262 -6.66 26.15 2.76
CA ARG A 262 -6.39 26.76 1.45
C ARG A 262 -6.10 28.25 1.57
N GLU A 263 -6.91 28.97 2.35
CA GLU A 263 -6.70 30.40 2.57
C GLU A 263 -5.44 30.68 3.39
N LEU A 264 -5.16 29.85 4.40
CA LEU A 264 -3.96 29.97 5.23
C LEU A 264 -2.67 29.80 4.41
N LEU A 265 -2.66 28.83 3.49
CA LEU A 265 -1.56 28.62 2.54
C LEU A 265 -1.36 29.80 1.59
N LEU A 266 -2.45 30.38 1.08
CA LEU A 266 -2.37 31.56 0.22
C LEU A 266 -1.75 32.76 0.97
N ILE A 267 -2.10 32.96 2.24
CA ILE A 267 -1.52 34.00 3.08
C ILE A 267 -0.04 33.72 3.34
N ASP A 268 0.31 32.49 3.69
CA ASP A 268 1.68 32.07 4.02
C ASP A 268 2.64 32.17 2.82
N GLN A 269 2.17 31.82 1.62
CA GLN A 269 2.94 31.92 0.37
C GLN A 269 3.04 33.37 -0.17
N SER A 270 2.25 34.30 0.37
CA SER A 270 2.29 35.69 -0.10
C SER A 270 3.57 36.40 0.37
N ALA A 271 4.15 37.25 -0.50
CA ALA A 271 5.35 38.02 -0.17
C ALA A 271 5.17 39.00 1.01
N ALA A 272 3.92 39.27 1.39
CA ALA A 272 3.54 40.12 2.52
C ALA A 272 2.58 39.37 3.44
N ALA A 273 2.97 38.16 3.87
CA ALA A 273 2.17 37.31 4.75
C ALA A 273 1.60 38.11 5.93
N ASP A 274 0.27 38.24 5.95
CA ASP A 274 -0.46 38.90 7.03
C ASP A 274 -0.64 37.90 8.18
N ALA A 275 0.32 37.88 9.10
CA ALA A 275 0.29 37.01 10.27
C ALA A 275 -0.93 37.25 11.17
N GLY A 276 -1.57 38.43 11.10
CA GLY A 276 -2.81 38.70 11.82
C GLY A 276 -3.97 37.90 11.25
N LEU A 277 -4.13 37.89 9.93
CA LEU A 277 -5.12 37.05 9.25
C LEU A 277 -4.82 35.56 9.40
N GLY A 278 -3.54 35.17 9.31
CA GLY A 278 -3.11 33.80 9.58
C GLY A 278 -3.50 33.31 10.97
N ALA A 279 -3.37 34.16 12.00
CA ALA A 279 -3.77 33.79 13.36
C ALA A 279 -5.28 33.56 13.49
N VAL A 280 -6.11 34.35 12.80
CA VAL A 280 -7.58 34.17 12.80
C VAL A 280 -7.97 32.83 12.17
N LEU A 281 -7.33 32.45 11.06
CA LEU A 281 -7.58 31.16 10.41
C LEU A 281 -7.15 30.00 11.30
N VAL A 282 -5.96 30.08 11.90
CA VAL A 282 -5.43 29.04 12.79
C VAL A 282 -6.26 28.89 14.07
N GLU A 283 -6.73 29.98 14.68
CA GLU A 283 -7.62 29.92 15.85
C GLU A 283 -8.95 29.23 15.50
N THR A 284 -9.47 29.51 14.31
CA THR A 284 -10.70 28.87 13.83
C THR A 284 -10.47 27.38 13.53
N LEU A 285 -9.35 27.03 12.90
CA LEU A 285 -8.93 25.64 12.70
C LEU A 285 -8.81 24.91 14.04
N ALA A 286 -8.12 25.48 15.01
CA ALA A 286 -7.98 24.91 16.36
C ALA A 286 -9.34 24.71 17.05
N THR A 287 -10.28 25.64 16.86
CA THR A 287 -11.64 25.54 17.40
C THR A 287 -12.44 24.39 16.78
N ILE A 288 -12.41 24.26 15.44
CA ILE A 288 -13.13 23.20 14.75
C ILE A 288 -12.51 21.84 15.03
N THR A 289 -11.18 21.77 15.04
CA THR A 289 -10.43 20.52 15.11
C THR A 289 -10.13 20.03 16.53
N GLY A 290 -10.17 20.93 17.52
CA GLY A 290 -9.67 20.68 18.87
C GLY A 290 -8.15 20.58 18.96
N ARG A 291 -7.42 20.75 17.85
CA ARG A 291 -5.95 20.69 17.80
C ARG A 291 -5.36 22.02 18.24
N SER A 292 -4.44 21.99 19.20
CA SER A 292 -3.67 23.17 19.60
C SER A 292 -2.73 23.63 18.49
N SER A 293 -2.44 24.94 18.44
CA SER A 293 -1.47 25.50 17.49
C SER A 293 -0.46 26.39 18.17
N ASP A 294 0.76 26.35 17.65
CA ASP A 294 1.89 27.19 18.07
C ASP A 294 2.09 28.44 17.18
N TYR A 295 1.11 28.75 16.31
CA TYR A 295 1.14 29.90 15.41
C TYR A 295 1.15 31.22 16.18
N LEU A 296 2.03 32.15 15.78
CA LEU A 296 2.23 33.43 16.47
C LEU A 296 1.78 34.60 15.60
N ALA A 297 0.74 35.32 16.02
CA ALA A 297 0.24 36.52 15.32
C ALA A 297 1.28 37.65 15.23
N HIS A 298 2.22 37.68 16.17
CA HIS A 298 3.27 38.69 16.25
C HIS A 298 4.60 38.05 16.65
N ALA A 299 5.70 38.58 16.11
CA ALA A 299 7.04 38.18 16.50
C ALA A 299 7.25 38.45 18.01
N PRO A 300 7.65 37.44 18.80
CA PRO A 300 8.04 37.65 20.20
C PRO A 300 9.18 38.67 20.31
N PHE A 301 9.21 39.41 21.41
CA PHE A 301 10.26 40.40 21.65
C PHE A 301 11.66 39.76 21.55
N GLY A 302 12.49 40.27 20.63
CA GLY A 302 13.85 39.77 20.39
C GLY A 302 13.96 38.58 19.44
N MET A 303 12.85 38.07 18.90
CA MET A 303 12.87 37.07 17.82
C MET A 303 13.10 37.76 16.48
N ASP A 304 14.04 37.23 15.69
CA ASP A 304 14.25 37.68 14.31
C ASP A 304 12.99 37.46 13.45
N ALA A 305 12.68 38.40 12.57
CA ALA A 305 11.46 38.35 11.75
C ALA A 305 11.47 37.16 10.79
N GLY A 306 12.63 36.81 10.22
CA GLY A 306 12.77 35.64 9.34
C GLY A 306 12.63 34.33 10.11
N LEU A 307 13.17 34.26 11.33
CA LEU A 307 12.97 33.11 12.22
C LEU A 307 11.51 32.93 12.64
N TRP A 308 10.83 34.04 12.98
CA TRP A 308 9.41 34.03 13.33
C TRP A 308 8.54 33.58 12.15
N GLN A 309 8.78 34.13 10.95
CA GLN A 309 8.06 33.74 9.74
C GLN A 309 8.28 32.26 9.41
N ARG A 310 9.52 31.78 9.51
CA ARG A 310 9.85 30.36 9.30
C ARG A 310 9.12 29.45 10.28
N ARG A 311 9.01 29.86 11.56
CA ARG A 311 8.25 29.10 12.56
C ARG A 311 6.77 29.02 12.19
N ASN A 312 6.16 30.12 11.77
CA ASN A 312 4.75 30.12 11.34
C ASN A 312 4.55 29.26 10.09
N HIS A 313 5.48 29.29 9.13
CA HIS A 313 5.44 28.42 7.95
C HIS A 313 5.44 26.93 8.33
N LEU A 314 6.32 26.51 9.25
CA LEU A 314 6.35 25.13 9.76
C LEU A 314 5.04 24.73 10.45
N GLU A 315 4.37 25.67 11.10
CA GLU A 315 3.06 25.43 11.70
C GLU A 315 1.98 25.23 10.61
N VAL A 316 2.01 26.01 9.53
CA VAL A 316 1.12 25.82 8.37
C VAL A 316 1.35 24.46 7.71
N GLU A 317 2.60 24.07 7.49
CA GLU A 317 2.95 22.72 6.99
C GLU A 317 2.42 21.62 7.91
N SER A 318 2.52 21.82 9.23
CA SER A 318 2.02 20.88 10.22
C SER A 318 0.50 20.72 10.14
N TRP A 319 -0.22 21.80 9.86
CA TRP A 319 -1.67 21.79 9.61
C TRP A 319 -2.06 21.08 8.31
N VAL A 320 -1.30 21.30 7.23
CA VAL A 320 -1.51 20.59 5.96
C VAL A 320 -1.33 19.09 6.13
N ARG A 321 -0.20 18.66 6.71
CA ARG A 321 0.07 17.24 6.95
C ARG A 321 -0.98 16.58 7.84
N TRP A 322 -1.45 17.31 8.85
CA TRP A 322 -2.55 16.83 9.69
C TRP A 322 -3.82 16.61 8.86
N HIS A 323 -4.15 17.52 7.93
CA HIS A 323 -5.32 17.39 7.06
C HIS A 323 -5.18 16.27 6.03
N GLU A 324 -3.99 16.04 5.48
CA GLU A 324 -3.75 14.87 4.62
C GLU A 324 -4.01 13.55 5.36
N GLN A 325 -3.60 13.48 6.63
CA GLN A 325 -3.77 12.29 7.47
C GLN A 325 -5.20 12.09 7.99
N HIS A 326 -5.95 13.17 8.23
CA HIS A 326 -7.22 13.12 8.97
C HIS A 326 -8.41 13.77 8.25
N GLY A 327 -8.20 14.53 7.18
CA GLY A 327 -9.20 15.41 6.57
C GLY A 327 -10.45 14.69 6.07
N GLY A 328 -10.30 13.43 5.62
CA GLY A 328 -11.40 12.57 5.20
C GLY A 328 -12.17 11.88 6.34
N SER A 329 -11.58 11.78 7.53
CA SER A 329 -12.10 10.98 8.66
C SER A 329 -12.36 11.77 9.94
N PHE A 330 -12.00 13.06 9.96
CA PHE A 330 -12.10 13.92 11.12
C PHE A 330 -13.55 14.27 11.47
N VAL A 331 -13.85 14.28 12.77
CA VAL A 331 -15.14 14.69 13.38
C VAL A 331 -14.90 15.93 14.23
N ALA A 332 -15.69 16.99 13.99
CA ALA A 332 -15.57 18.27 14.70
C ALA A 332 -15.56 18.11 16.22
N ALA A 333 -14.75 18.91 16.92
CA ALA A 333 -14.78 18.94 18.38
C ALA A 333 -16.14 19.44 18.88
N ASP A 334 -16.69 18.80 19.93
CA ASP A 334 -17.96 19.19 20.54
C ASP A 334 -17.86 20.62 21.13
N VAL A 335 -18.69 21.52 20.63
CA VAL A 335 -18.77 22.91 21.13
C VAL A 335 -19.64 22.94 22.39
N GLU A 336 -19.18 22.32 23.48
CA GLU A 336 -19.93 22.37 24.75
C GLU A 336 -19.83 23.73 25.47
N HIS A 337 -19.09 24.71 24.91
CA HIS A 337 -18.98 26.06 25.45
C HIS A 337 -19.19 27.14 24.38
N PRO A 338 -20.14 28.09 24.56
CA PRO A 338 -20.27 29.23 23.67
C PRO A 338 -18.96 30.04 23.68
N LEU A 339 -18.43 30.31 22.49
CA LEU A 339 -17.21 31.08 22.24
C LEU A 339 -17.18 32.33 23.14
N ARG A 340 -16.31 32.34 24.16
CA ARG A 340 -16.09 33.55 24.97
C ARG A 340 -15.29 34.53 24.12
N PRO A 341 -15.75 35.77 23.91
CA PRO A 341 -14.95 36.77 23.21
C PRO A 341 -13.69 37.07 24.04
N VAL A 342 -12.53 36.62 23.56
CA VAL A 342 -11.21 36.95 24.12
C VAL A 342 -10.76 38.30 23.56
N PHE A 343 -11.53 39.37 23.85
CA PHE A 343 -11.08 40.74 23.58
C PHE A 343 -11.02 41.51 24.89
N GLY A 344 -9.87 41.40 25.56
CA GLY A 344 -9.47 42.31 26.62
C GLY A 344 -8.92 43.60 26.01
N GLU A 345 -9.78 44.58 25.72
CA GLU A 345 -9.34 45.94 25.45
C GLU A 345 -8.63 46.51 26.69
N ARG A 346 -7.31 46.65 26.60
CA ARG A 346 -6.57 47.63 27.41
C ARG A 346 -6.21 48.79 26.50
N ALA A 347 -6.92 49.91 26.66
CA ALA A 347 -6.64 51.17 25.98
C ALA A 347 -5.17 51.61 26.17
N PRO A 348 -4.50 52.12 25.11
CA PRO A 348 -3.11 52.52 25.19
C PRO A 348 -2.94 53.87 25.89
N ARG A 349 -1.96 53.95 26.79
CA ARG A 349 -1.41 55.23 27.28
C ARG A 349 -0.45 55.80 26.24
N ALA A 350 -0.72 57.03 25.82
CA ALA A 350 0.14 57.82 24.95
C ALA A 350 1.49 58.16 25.60
N GLY A 351 2.56 58.08 24.82
CA GLY A 351 3.91 58.58 25.12
C GLY A 351 4.80 58.57 23.87
N PRO A 352 5.75 59.50 23.71
CA PRO A 352 6.01 60.17 22.43
C PRO A 352 7.20 59.62 21.62
N ARG A 353 7.14 59.88 20.30
CA ARG A 353 8.19 59.72 19.28
C ARG A 353 9.48 60.48 19.58
N PRO A 354 10.61 60.00 19.02
CA PRO A 354 11.48 60.80 18.11
C PRO A 354 11.70 60.04 16.76
N SER A 355 11.55 60.66 15.57
CA SER A 355 12.55 61.42 14.76
C SER A 355 13.85 60.65 14.53
N ASP A 356 14.52 60.58 13.38
CA ASP A 356 14.40 60.96 11.96
C ASP A 356 15.70 60.39 11.31
N ASP A 357 15.79 60.36 9.98
CA ASP A 357 17.01 60.24 9.14
C ASP A 357 17.69 58.82 9.09
N ASP A 358 18.19 58.29 7.97
CA ASP A 358 18.95 58.93 6.89
C ASP A 358 19.00 58.07 5.58
N GLU A 359 19.38 58.75 4.50
CA GLU A 359 19.49 58.36 3.09
C GLU A 359 20.60 57.34 2.70
N ALA A 360 20.29 56.47 1.71
CA ALA A 360 21.01 56.14 0.44
C ALA A 360 22.53 55.72 0.45
N PRO A 361 23.20 55.39 -0.70
CA PRO A 361 22.80 54.74 -1.97
C PRO A 361 23.74 53.59 -2.45
N ALA A 362 23.41 53.06 -3.65
CA ALA A 362 24.03 52.03 -4.49
C ALA A 362 25.47 52.26 -5.03
N VAL A 363 26.14 51.15 -5.46
CA VAL A 363 27.20 51.04 -6.51
C VAL A 363 27.23 49.55 -6.99
N SER A 364 26.85 49.13 -8.21
CA SER A 364 27.47 49.18 -9.57
C SER A 364 28.75 48.34 -9.84
N ASP A 365 28.60 47.45 -10.85
CA ASP A 365 29.53 46.96 -11.88
C ASP A 365 30.81 46.16 -11.57
N ARG A 366 30.95 44.99 -12.24
CA ARG A 366 31.91 44.74 -13.36
C ARG A 366 32.00 43.26 -13.80
N THR A 367 31.66 43.00 -15.06
CA THR A 367 32.27 42.00 -16.00
C THR A 367 33.79 42.27 -16.21
N PRO A 368 34.66 41.40 -16.81
CA PRO A 368 34.38 40.53 -17.98
C PRO A 368 35.23 39.22 -18.21
N SER A 369 34.79 38.43 -19.21
CA SER A 369 35.53 37.78 -20.33
C SER A 369 36.78 36.90 -20.08
N SER A 370 36.78 35.66 -20.60
CA SER A 370 37.37 35.29 -21.92
C SER A 370 37.75 33.80 -22.09
N ALA A 371 37.48 33.31 -23.32
CA ALA A 371 38.29 32.41 -24.17
C ALA A 371 38.46 30.89 -23.88
N THR A 372 37.97 30.13 -24.86
CA THR A 372 38.26 28.78 -25.44
C THR A 372 39.77 28.58 -25.79
N PRO A 373 40.29 27.44 -26.36
CA PRO A 373 39.66 26.19 -26.85
C PRO A 373 40.46 24.85 -26.67
N GLY A 374 39.83 23.74 -27.08
CA GLY A 374 40.48 22.74 -27.95
C GLY A 374 40.56 21.28 -27.47
N GLY A 375 40.38 20.34 -28.41
CA GLY A 375 40.98 19.00 -28.32
C GLY A 375 40.10 17.82 -28.74
N ALA A 376 40.25 17.39 -30.00
CA ALA A 376 39.70 16.13 -30.53
C ALA A 376 40.54 14.91 -30.11
N GLY A 377 39.93 13.72 -30.07
CA GLY A 377 40.66 12.46 -29.88
C GLY A 377 39.80 11.21 -30.08
N SER A 378 39.98 10.56 -31.23
CA SER A 378 39.42 9.28 -31.67
C SER A 378 40.01 8.06 -30.96
N GLY A 379 39.24 6.97 -30.83
CA GLY A 379 39.81 5.62 -30.59
C GLY A 379 38.84 4.52 -30.17
N SER A 380 38.26 3.81 -31.14
CA SER A 380 37.92 2.37 -31.05
C SER A 380 38.96 1.61 -31.90
N PRO A 381 39.10 0.25 -31.91
CA PRO A 381 38.16 -0.78 -31.45
C PRO A 381 38.82 -2.02 -30.77
N ALA A 382 38.01 -3.00 -30.33
CA ALA A 382 38.26 -4.43 -30.60
C ALA A 382 37.08 -5.31 -30.18
N GLU A 383 36.62 -6.11 -31.15
CA GLU A 383 35.66 -7.20 -31.05
C GLU A 383 36.24 -8.41 -30.28
N SER A 384 35.38 -9.18 -29.62
CA SER A 384 35.63 -10.59 -29.32
C SER A 384 34.30 -11.37 -29.26
N ALA A 385 34.21 -12.39 -30.12
CA ALA A 385 33.07 -13.29 -30.29
C ALA A 385 32.90 -14.29 -29.13
N PRO A 386 31.68 -14.80 -28.86
CA PRO A 386 31.49 -15.86 -27.89
C PRO A 386 31.58 -17.26 -28.52
N ARG A 387 32.22 -18.17 -27.78
CA ARG A 387 32.31 -19.61 -28.06
C ARG A 387 30.98 -20.31 -27.73
N ALA A 388 30.54 -21.17 -28.64
CA ALA A 388 29.46 -22.12 -28.45
C ALA A 388 29.87 -23.23 -27.46
N GLY A 389 29.05 -23.46 -26.44
CA GLY A 389 29.15 -24.58 -25.50
C GLY A 389 27.91 -25.45 -25.58
N SER A 390 28.10 -26.71 -25.95
CA SER A 390 27.09 -27.75 -26.11
C SER A 390 26.39 -28.09 -24.79
N ALA A 391 25.06 -28.24 -24.82
CA ALA A 391 24.25 -28.75 -23.72
C ALA A 391 24.16 -30.30 -23.78
N PRO A 392 24.26 -31.01 -22.64
CA PRO A 392 24.01 -32.45 -22.59
C PRO A 392 22.50 -32.77 -22.56
N ALA A 393 22.16 -33.89 -23.18
CA ALA A 393 20.80 -34.44 -23.29
C ALA A 393 20.14 -34.67 -21.92
N ARG A 394 18.89 -34.22 -21.78
CA ARG A 394 18.02 -34.54 -20.64
C ARG A 394 17.34 -35.89 -20.87
N ALA A 395 17.39 -36.76 -19.86
CA ALA A 395 16.67 -38.02 -19.80
C ALA A 395 15.17 -37.78 -19.57
N GLU A 396 14.33 -38.62 -20.18
CA GLU A 396 12.88 -38.67 -19.98
C GLU A 396 12.52 -39.02 -18.52
N PRO A 397 11.48 -38.40 -17.93
CA PRO A 397 10.95 -38.80 -16.64
C PRO A 397 10.08 -40.07 -16.77
N PRO A 398 10.10 -40.97 -15.77
CA PRO A 398 9.23 -42.15 -15.74
C PRO A 398 7.76 -41.78 -15.42
N PRO A 399 6.79 -42.58 -15.88
CA PRO A 399 5.37 -42.32 -15.65
C PRO A 399 4.94 -42.54 -14.19
N PRO A 400 3.87 -41.87 -13.72
CA PRO A 400 3.42 -41.95 -12.32
C PRO A 400 2.78 -43.31 -11.97
N PRO A 401 3.00 -43.83 -10.74
CA PRO A 401 2.39 -45.06 -10.27
C PRO A 401 0.93 -44.87 -9.84
N GLY A 402 0.07 -45.79 -10.28
CA GLY A 402 -1.37 -45.80 -10.01
C GLY A 402 -1.74 -46.00 -8.53
N ALA A 403 -2.83 -45.35 -8.15
CA ALA A 403 -3.45 -45.40 -6.85
C ALA A 403 -4.12 -46.74 -6.55
N ALA A 404 -3.91 -47.27 -5.34
CA ALA A 404 -4.82 -48.19 -4.68
C ALA A 404 -4.81 -47.89 -3.17
N SER A 405 -5.81 -47.12 -2.74
CA SER A 405 -6.09 -46.81 -1.34
C SER A 405 -7.07 -47.83 -0.77
N THR A 406 -6.68 -48.56 0.27
CA THR A 406 -7.60 -49.27 1.15
C THR A 406 -7.10 -49.13 2.59
N THR A 407 -7.84 -48.40 3.43
CA THR A 407 -7.63 -48.33 4.88
C THR A 407 -9.00 -48.36 5.57
N PRO A 408 -9.13 -49.00 6.75
CA PRO A 408 -10.37 -49.67 7.16
C PRO A 408 -11.32 -48.82 8.02
N ALA A 409 -12.60 -49.17 7.92
CA ALA A 409 -13.70 -48.67 8.72
C ALA A 409 -13.51 -48.96 10.22
N ARG A 410 -13.59 -47.91 11.05
CA ARG A 410 -13.80 -48.00 12.50
C ARG A 410 -15.30 -47.94 12.80
N THR A 411 -15.86 -49.07 13.24
CA THR A 411 -17.20 -49.15 13.83
C THR A 411 -17.27 -48.45 15.18
N ARG A 412 -18.14 -47.44 15.32
CA ARG A 412 -18.63 -46.92 16.62
C ARG A 412 -19.98 -47.57 16.97
N PRO A 413 -20.29 -47.81 18.26
CA PRO A 413 -21.51 -48.48 18.68
C PRO A 413 -22.73 -47.57 18.50
N ALA A 414 -23.82 -48.14 17.96
CA ALA A 414 -25.10 -47.47 17.81
C ALA A 414 -25.80 -47.32 19.18
N VAL A 415 -26.05 -46.07 19.59
CA VAL A 415 -26.98 -45.73 20.66
C VAL A 415 -28.36 -45.55 20.02
N VAL A 416 -29.27 -46.48 20.28
CA VAL A 416 -30.68 -46.40 19.84
C VAL A 416 -31.42 -45.49 20.82
N LEU A 417 -31.60 -44.21 20.46
CA LEU A 417 -32.58 -43.34 21.09
C LEU A 417 -33.94 -43.59 20.44
N ARG A 418 -34.86 -44.19 21.19
CA ARG A 418 -36.29 -44.28 20.82
C ARG A 418 -36.90 -42.87 20.93
N THR A 419 -37.10 -42.21 19.80
CA THR A 419 -37.92 -40.99 19.72
C THR A 419 -39.41 -41.37 19.69
N ALA A 420 -40.19 -40.69 20.51
CA ALA A 420 -41.65 -40.77 20.50
C ALA A 420 -42.20 -40.19 19.16
N PRO A 421 -43.34 -40.68 18.65
CA PRO A 421 -43.93 -40.16 17.42
C PRO A 421 -44.35 -38.70 17.62
N PRO A 422 -44.00 -37.78 16.70
CA PRO A 422 -44.44 -36.39 16.79
C PRO A 422 -45.94 -36.31 16.47
N THR A 423 -46.75 -36.04 17.50
CA THR A 423 -48.19 -35.75 17.39
C THR A 423 -48.50 -34.25 17.46
N ALA A 424 -47.57 -33.40 17.02
CA ALA A 424 -47.84 -31.98 16.87
C ALA A 424 -48.30 -31.71 15.43
N SER A 425 -49.52 -31.19 15.28
CA SER A 425 -49.97 -30.56 14.04
C SER A 425 -48.92 -29.57 13.56
N PRO A 426 -48.64 -29.48 12.24
CA PRO A 426 -47.66 -28.52 11.74
C PRO A 426 -48.04 -27.12 12.24
N PRO A 427 -47.07 -26.34 12.77
CA PRO A 427 -47.33 -24.98 13.21
C PRO A 427 -48.02 -24.22 12.09
N ALA A 428 -49.08 -23.47 12.44
CA ALA A 428 -49.81 -22.66 11.48
C ALA A 428 -48.79 -21.84 10.65
N ALA A 429 -48.90 -21.94 9.32
CA ALA A 429 -47.97 -21.29 8.42
C ALA A 429 -47.89 -19.80 8.78
N LEU A 430 -46.69 -19.33 9.15
CA LEU A 430 -46.46 -17.93 9.39
C LEU A 430 -46.88 -17.15 8.14
N PRO A 431 -47.59 -16.02 8.28
CA PRO A 431 -47.97 -15.21 7.13
C PRO A 431 -46.72 -14.87 6.31
N VAL A 432 -46.81 -15.04 4.99
CA VAL A 432 -45.73 -14.66 4.07
C VAL A 432 -45.61 -13.13 4.13
N PRO A 433 -44.42 -12.58 4.39
CA PRO A 433 -44.24 -11.13 4.43
C PRO A 433 -44.58 -10.52 3.07
N ALA A 434 -45.18 -9.32 3.08
CA ALA A 434 -45.56 -8.59 1.89
C ALA A 434 -44.34 -7.90 1.26
N ILE A 435 -43.39 -8.69 0.76
CA ILE A 435 -42.23 -8.19 0.01
C ILE A 435 -42.63 -8.10 -1.46
N GLU A 436 -42.47 -6.91 -2.04
CA GLU A 436 -42.51 -6.70 -3.49
C GLU A 436 -41.11 -6.91 -4.06
N LEU A 437 -41.00 -7.73 -5.11
CA LEU A 437 -39.76 -8.14 -5.74
C LEU A 437 -39.74 -7.61 -7.17
N LEU A 438 -38.63 -7.00 -7.55
CA LEU A 438 -38.33 -6.66 -8.94
C LEU A 438 -37.73 -7.89 -9.63
N VAL A 439 -38.52 -8.58 -10.43
CA VAL A 439 -38.06 -9.70 -11.24
C VAL A 439 -37.54 -9.18 -12.57
N VAL A 440 -36.23 -9.28 -12.75
CA VAL A 440 -35.50 -8.78 -13.92
C VAL A 440 -35.41 -9.93 -14.93
N GLY A 441 -36.02 -9.73 -16.09
CA GLY A 441 -35.93 -10.70 -17.20
C GLY A 441 -34.59 -10.63 -17.94
N PRO A 442 -34.42 -11.48 -18.98
CA PRO A 442 -33.23 -11.45 -19.82
C PRO A 442 -33.05 -10.08 -20.48
N GLU A 443 -31.83 -9.82 -20.96
CA GLU A 443 -31.51 -8.58 -21.67
C GLU A 443 -32.55 -8.27 -22.78
N GLY A 444 -33.15 -7.09 -22.70
CA GLY A 444 -34.23 -6.64 -23.60
C GLY A 444 -35.66 -7.00 -23.17
N SER A 445 -35.85 -7.77 -22.10
CA SER A 445 -37.17 -8.03 -21.50
C SER A 445 -37.50 -7.00 -20.42
N PRO A 446 -38.76 -6.56 -20.30
CA PRO A 446 -39.17 -5.65 -19.23
C PRO A 446 -39.14 -6.35 -17.87
N SER A 447 -38.69 -5.64 -16.84
CA SER A 447 -38.78 -6.10 -15.46
C SER A 447 -40.23 -6.07 -14.98
N MET A 448 -40.57 -6.94 -14.03
CA MET A 448 -41.91 -7.05 -13.44
C MET A 448 -41.82 -6.93 -11.92
N ARG A 449 -42.80 -6.25 -11.32
CA ARG A 449 -42.96 -6.25 -9.86
C ARG A 449 -43.95 -7.34 -9.46
N LEU A 450 -43.45 -8.31 -8.70
CA LEU A 450 -44.22 -9.45 -8.22
C LEU A 450 -44.09 -9.57 -6.71
N SER A 451 -45.13 -10.02 -6.03
CA SER A 451 -45.06 -10.34 -4.61
C SER A 451 -44.23 -11.61 -4.37
N LEU A 452 -43.63 -11.74 -3.19
CA LEU A 452 -42.95 -12.98 -2.77
C LEU A 452 -43.86 -14.21 -2.90
N ALA A 453 -45.17 -14.06 -2.67
CA ALA A 453 -46.12 -15.15 -2.80
C ALA A 453 -46.26 -15.66 -4.24
N GLU A 454 -46.18 -14.77 -5.24
CA GLU A 454 -46.32 -15.12 -6.66
C GLU A 454 -45.09 -15.87 -7.20
N VAL A 455 -43.91 -15.60 -6.64
CA VAL A 455 -42.65 -16.23 -7.09
C VAL A 455 -42.17 -17.35 -6.17
N ALA A 456 -42.70 -17.50 -4.95
CA ALA A 456 -42.17 -18.43 -3.94
C ALA A 456 -42.02 -19.88 -4.43
N GLU A 457 -42.91 -20.35 -5.30
CA GLU A 457 -42.84 -21.71 -5.87
C GLU A 457 -41.71 -21.89 -6.90
N GLN A 458 -41.21 -20.78 -7.47
CA GLN A 458 -40.14 -20.76 -8.47
C GLN A 458 -38.75 -20.59 -7.82
N LEU A 459 -38.70 -20.12 -6.57
CA LEU A 459 -37.45 -19.87 -5.86
C LEU A 459 -36.87 -21.17 -5.28
N SER A 460 -35.54 -21.28 -5.30
CA SER A 460 -34.85 -22.34 -4.59
C SER A 460 -35.12 -22.24 -3.07
N PRO A 461 -35.18 -23.37 -2.33
CA PRO A 461 -35.41 -23.34 -0.89
C PRO A 461 -34.42 -22.45 -0.11
N PRO A 462 -33.11 -22.42 -0.42
CA PRO A 462 -32.16 -21.52 0.23
C PRO A 462 -32.49 -20.04 -0.02
N LEU A 463 -32.82 -19.66 -1.26
CA LEU A 463 -33.14 -18.28 -1.62
C LEU A 463 -34.43 -17.80 -0.95
N LEU A 464 -35.47 -18.63 -0.95
CA LEU A 464 -36.73 -18.34 -0.25
C LEU A 464 -36.51 -18.18 1.26
N ALA A 465 -35.66 -19.02 1.87
CA ALA A 465 -35.32 -18.90 3.28
C ALA A 465 -34.57 -17.60 3.57
N THR A 466 -33.59 -17.23 2.74
CA THR A 466 -32.86 -15.96 2.84
C THR A 466 -33.82 -14.77 2.74
N LEU A 467 -34.66 -14.70 1.71
CA LEU A 467 -35.66 -13.63 1.54
C LEU A 467 -36.58 -13.50 2.76
N LYS A 468 -37.12 -14.61 3.26
CA LYS A 468 -37.97 -14.59 4.46
C LYS A 468 -37.23 -14.06 5.69
N SER A 469 -35.97 -14.46 5.86
CA SER A 469 -35.15 -13.99 6.99
C SER A 469 -34.76 -12.51 6.91
N TRP A 470 -34.79 -11.93 5.71
CA TRP A 470 -34.44 -10.53 5.44
C TRP A 470 -35.66 -9.62 5.31
N ALA A 471 -36.88 -10.16 5.36
CA ALA A 471 -38.12 -9.41 5.12
C ALA A 471 -38.26 -8.15 5.98
N GLU A 472 -38.05 -8.28 7.30
CA GLU A 472 -38.13 -7.17 8.25
C GLU A 472 -37.01 -6.14 8.02
N PRO A 473 -35.72 -6.52 7.91
CA PRO A 473 -34.66 -5.59 7.52
C PRO A 473 -34.90 -4.85 6.19
N ILE A 474 -35.42 -5.56 5.17
CA ILE A 474 -35.73 -4.96 3.86
C ILE A 474 -36.71 -3.81 4.02
N GLU A 475 -37.82 -4.05 4.74
CA GLU A 475 -38.84 -3.03 5.01
C GLU A 475 -38.27 -1.90 5.90
N GLN A 476 -37.57 -2.26 6.98
CA GLN A 476 -36.98 -1.31 7.93
C GLN A 476 -36.03 -0.32 7.25
N PHE A 477 -35.19 -0.80 6.33
CA PHE A 477 -34.17 0.00 5.66
C PHE A 477 -34.61 0.55 4.31
N GLY A 478 -35.85 0.30 3.90
CA GLY A 478 -36.38 0.78 2.61
C GLY A 478 -35.63 0.20 1.40
N LEU A 479 -35.16 -1.05 1.51
CA LEU A 479 -34.43 -1.71 0.44
C LEU A 479 -35.41 -2.23 -0.61
N SER A 480 -35.12 -1.96 -1.88
CA SER A 480 -35.72 -2.70 -2.99
C SER A 480 -35.05 -4.06 -3.10
N VAL A 481 -35.78 -5.07 -3.53
CA VAL A 481 -35.24 -6.42 -3.73
C VAL A 481 -35.41 -6.79 -5.18
N ALA A 482 -34.33 -7.23 -5.81
CA ALA A 482 -34.35 -7.67 -7.19
C ALA A 482 -33.80 -9.09 -7.35
N LEU A 483 -34.42 -9.81 -8.29
CA LEU A 483 -34.12 -11.19 -8.65
C LEU A 483 -33.87 -11.27 -10.14
N GLY A 484 -32.79 -11.96 -10.52
CA GLY A 484 -32.48 -12.27 -11.91
C GLY A 484 -33.09 -13.58 -12.36
N GLU A 485 -32.57 -14.08 -13.48
CA GLU A 485 -32.89 -15.43 -13.97
C GLU A 485 -32.32 -16.51 -13.05
N ARG A 486 -31.25 -16.19 -12.34
CA ARG A 486 -30.53 -17.14 -11.50
C ARG A 486 -30.92 -17.04 -10.04
N THR A 487 -30.77 -18.17 -9.34
CA THR A 487 -31.11 -18.30 -7.91
C THR A 487 -29.90 -18.32 -6.99
N ASP A 488 -28.71 -18.00 -7.51
CA ASP A 488 -27.43 -18.03 -6.79
C ASP A 488 -27.04 -16.67 -6.18
N HIS A 489 -27.77 -15.60 -6.49
CA HIS A 489 -27.56 -14.30 -5.88
C HIS A 489 -28.88 -13.55 -5.65
N LEU A 490 -28.84 -12.58 -4.74
CA LEU A 490 -29.97 -11.75 -4.34
C LEU A 490 -29.50 -10.30 -4.22
N VAL A 491 -30.14 -9.38 -4.93
CA VAL A 491 -29.78 -7.96 -4.92
C VAL A 491 -30.73 -7.18 -4.02
N PHE A 492 -30.17 -6.54 -3.00
CA PHE A 492 -30.84 -5.51 -2.21
C PHE A 492 -30.34 -4.14 -2.63
N GLY A 493 -31.25 -3.22 -2.91
CA GLY A 493 -30.93 -1.94 -3.51
C GLY A 493 -31.54 -0.78 -2.77
N HIS A 494 -30.73 0.19 -2.35
CA HIS A 494 -31.17 1.55 -2.06
C HIS A 494 -30.55 2.50 -3.09
N ALA A 495 -31.06 2.41 -4.32
CA ALA A 495 -30.61 3.16 -5.48
C ALA A 495 -31.78 3.32 -6.47
N ARG A 496 -31.54 3.99 -7.60
CA ARG A 496 -32.51 4.04 -8.70
C ARG A 496 -32.77 2.62 -9.22
N GLU A 497 -34.03 2.31 -9.49
CA GLU A 497 -34.48 0.99 -9.96
C GLU A 497 -33.65 0.48 -11.14
N GLN A 498 -33.40 1.33 -12.14
CA GLN A 498 -32.56 0.99 -13.30
C GLN A 498 -31.17 0.47 -12.91
N LEU A 499 -30.51 1.08 -11.93
CA LEU A 499 -29.17 0.67 -11.49
C LEU A 499 -29.21 -0.69 -10.77
N ILE A 500 -30.30 -0.97 -10.06
CA ILE A 500 -30.54 -2.26 -9.42
C ILE A 500 -30.77 -3.34 -10.49
N GLU A 501 -31.57 -3.04 -11.51
CA GLU A 501 -31.76 -3.96 -12.64
C GLU A 501 -30.45 -4.25 -13.39
N ASP A 502 -29.68 -3.20 -13.67
CA ASP A 502 -28.40 -3.33 -14.35
C ASP A 502 -27.43 -4.17 -13.52
N ALA A 503 -27.41 -3.98 -12.20
CA ALA A 503 -26.63 -4.84 -11.32
C ALA A 503 -27.05 -6.32 -11.41
N VAL A 504 -28.35 -6.62 -11.37
CA VAL A 504 -28.85 -8.00 -11.54
C VAL A 504 -28.40 -8.60 -12.88
N ARG A 505 -28.58 -7.87 -13.99
CA ARG A 505 -28.16 -8.34 -15.32
C ARG A 505 -26.66 -8.61 -15.39
N GLN A 506 -25.85 -7.78 -14.74
CA GLN A 506 -24.40 -7.98 -14.71
C GLN A 506 -24.00 -9.21 -13.91
N LEU A 507 -24.69 -9.50 -12.81
CA LEU A 507 -24.46 -10.71 -12.01
C LEU A 507 -24.89 -11.98 -12.75
N ASP A 508 -26.06 -11.98 -13.38
CA ASP A 508 -26.53 -13.10 -14.21
C ASP A 508 -25.56 -13.41 -15.35
N ALA A 509 -25.09 -12.38 -16.07
CA ALA A 509 -24.13 -12.53 -17.15
C ALA A 509 -22.78 -13.06 -16.66
N SER A 510 -22.28 -12.53 -15.52
CA SER A 510 -21.03 -12.98 -14.90
C SER A 510 -21.12 -14.43 -14.43
N ALA A 511 -22.25 -14.82 -13.85
CA ALA A 511 -22.50 -16.19 -13.44
C ALA A 511 -22.54 -17.16 -14.63
N GLY A 512 -23.13 -16.76 -15.76
CA GLY A 512 -23.11 -17.54 -17.00
C GLY A 512 -21.70 -17.79 -17.54
N LEU A 513 -20.77 -16.85 -17.34
CA LEU A 513 -19.36 -17.04 -17.67
C LEU A 513 -18.62 -17.92 -16.66
N LEU A 514 -19.01 -17.94 -15.39
CA LEU A 514 -18.34 -18.73 -14.35
C LEU A 514 -18.76 -20.19 -14.32
N ASP A 515 -20.00 -20.51 -14.71
CA ASP A 515 -20.54 -21.87 -14.66
C ASP A 515 -19.66 -22.95 -15.31
N PRO A 516 -19.00 -22.74 -16.46
CA PRO A 516 -18.14 -23.75 -17.08
C PRO A 516 -16.82 -24.00 -16.32
N VAL A 517 -16.42 -23.11 -15.41
CA VAL A 517 -15.08 -23.11 -14.81
C VAL A 517 -15.08 -23.21 -13.28
N LEU A 518 -16.23 -23.02 -12.62
CA LEU A 518 -16.37 -23.28 -11.20
C LEU A 518 -16.87 -24.72 -10.95
N PRO A 519 -16.38 -25.42 -9.93
CA PRO A 519 -16.89 -26.74 -9.58
C PRO A 519 -18.37 -26.68 -9.18
N GLU A 520 -19.11 -27.75 -9.46
CA GLU A 520 -20.48 -27.90 -8.97
C GLU A 520 -20.49 -28.08 -7.45
N GLY A 521 -21.40 -27.40 -6.77
CA GLY A 521 -21.54 -27.50 -5.32
C GLY A 521 -22.73 -26.72 -4.79
N PRO A 522 -23.19 -27.02 -3.56
CA PRO A 522 -24.21 -26.21 -2.92
C PRO A 522 -23.65 -24.82 -2.65
N SER A 523 -24.15 -23.81 -3.37
CA SER A 523 -23.85 -22.41 -3.07
C SER A 523 -24.95 -21.82 -2.19
N ARG A 524 -24.55 -21.05 -1.18
CA ARG A 524 -25.49 -20.14 -0.54
C ARG A 524 -25.78 -19.00 -1.52
N PRO A 525 -27.00 -18.43 -1.50
CA PRO A 525 -27.26 -17.22 -2.27
C PRO A 525 -26.30 -16.12 -1.84
N LEU A 526 -25.54 -15.57 -2.80
CA LEU A 526 -24.71 -14.39 -2.58
C LEU A 526 -25.61 -13.19 -2.33
N LEU A 527 -25.37 -12.50 -1.22
CA LEU A 527 -26.05 -11.25 -0.93
C LEU A 527 -25.33 -10.08 -1.59
N VAL A 528 -26.01 -9.33 -2.43
CA VAL A 528 -25.47 -8.12 -3.07
C VAL A 528 -26.25 -6.92 -2.60
N ILE A 529 -25.56 -5.91 -2.06
CA ILE A 529 -26.14 -4.68 -1.54
C ILE A 529 -25.65 -3.53 -2.41
N VAL A 530 -26.56 -3.00 -3.21
CA VAL A 530 -26.36 -1.86 -4.10
C VAL A 530 -26.90 -0.61 -3.41
N PHE A 531 -26.11 0.43 -3.25
CA PHE A 531 -26.54 1.62 -2.51
C PHE A 531 -26.07 2.91 -3.17
N ASP A 532 -26.79 4.00 -2.91
CA ASP A 532 -26.43 5.36 -3.31
C ASP A 532 -25.78 6.18 -2.19
N GLN A 533 -25.24 7.35 -2.56
CA GLN A 533 -24.49 8.20 -1.63
C GLN A 533 -25.38 8.65 -0.48
N GLY A 534 -26.64 8.98 -0.75
CA GLY A 534 -27.61 9.40 0.25
C GLY A 534 -27.85 8.33 1.30
N PHE A 535 -27.98 7.07 0.88
CA PHE A 535 -28.14 5.95 1.80
C PHE A 535 -26.92 5.76 2.68
N SER A 536 -25.71 5.73 2.10
CA SER A 536 -24.47 5.54 2.87
C SER A 536 -24.19 6.65 3.89
N GLY A 537 -24.68 7.87 3.63
CA GLY A 537 -24.61 9.00 4.57
C GLY A 537 -25.75 9.02 5.61
N SER A 538 -26.69 8.09 5.55
CA SER A 538 -27.85 8.04 6.45
C SER A 538 -27.60 7.20 7.70
N ALA A 539 -28.39 7.41 8.75
CA ALA A 539 -28.37 6.56 9.94
C ALA A 539 -28.77 5.09 9.65
N ALA A 540 -29.56 4.86 8.58
CA ALA A 540 -29.98 3.52 8.18
C ALA A 540 -28.80 2.66 7.70
N TRP A 541 -27.75 3.27 7.13
CA TRP A 541 -26.53 2.55 6.76
C TRP A 541 -25.84 1.91 7.96
N GLY A 542 -25.63 2.69 9.03
CA GLY A 542 -25.02 2.17 10.26
C GLY A 542 -25.81 0.99 10.84
N GLN A 543 -27.15 1.10 10.83
CA GLN A 543 -28.04 0.03 11.30
C GLN A 543 -28.01 -1.21 10.39
N LEU A 544 -27.92 -1.04 9.07
CA LEU A 544 -27.75 -2.15 8.13
C LEU A 544 -26.40 -2.87 8.37
N VAL A 545 -25.33 -2.12 8.62
CA VAL A 545 -24.02 -2.69 8.97
C VAL A 545 -24.09 -3.47 10.28
N ASP A 546 -24.81 -2.97 11.29
CA ASP A 546 -25.05 -3.70 12.55
C ASP A 546 -25.83 -4.99 12.31
N GLU A 547 -26.86 -4.96 11.46
CA GLU A 547 -27.66 -6.13 11.10
C GLU A 547 -26.81 -7.19 10.38
N LEU A 548 -25.96 -6.77 9.43
CA LEU A 548 -25.03 -7.64 8.73
C LEU A 548 -24.04 -8.30 9.69
N LEU A 549 -23.51 -7.54 10.65
CA LEU A 549 -22.60 -8.03 11.67
C LEU A 549 -23.28 -9.01 12.63
N GLN A 550 -24.48 -8.69 13.12
CA GLN A 550 -25.26 -9.52 14.03
C GLN A 550 -25.62 -10.87 13.38
N ARG A 551 -25.88 -10.88 12.07
CA ARG A 551 -26.15 -12.10 11.30
C ARG A 551 -24.90 -12.89 10.94
N GLY A 552 -23.70 -12.37 11.25
CA GLY A 552 -22.43 -12.99 10.90
C GLY A 552 -22.16 -13.02 9.39
N VAL A 553 -22.78 -12.09 8.64
CA VAL A 553 -22.55 -11.94 7.19
C VAL A 553 -21.21 -11.22 6.95
N ILE A 554 -20.88 -10.25 7.80
CA ILE A 554 -19.59 -9.56 7.84
C ILE A 554 -18.87 -9.76 9.17
N THR A 555 -17.55 -9.50 9.22
CA THR A 555 -16.79 -9.46 10.48
C THR A 555 -16.83 -8.08 11.14
N SER A 556 -16.37 -8.01 12.39
CA SER A 556 -16.21 -6.75 13.11
C SER A 556 -15.32 -5.76 12.37
N ASP A 557 -14.18 -6.21 11.83
CA ASP A 557 -13.24 -5.35 11.09
C ASP A 557 -13.89 -4.78 9.84
N SER A 558 -14.67 -5.61 9.15
CA SER A 558 -15.45 -5.20 7.99
C SER A 558 -16.55 -4.22 8.32
N ALA A 559 -17.23 -4.39 9.45
CA ALA A 559 -18.20 -3.42 9.92
C ALA A 559 -17.53 -2.07 10.23
N THR A 560 -16.36 -2.07 10.89
CA THR A 560 -15.57 -0.85 11.13
C THR A 560 -15.16 -0.17 9.84
N GLN A 561 -14.71 -0.93 8.84
CA GLN A 561 -14.32 -0.39 7.55
C GLN A 561 -15.53 0.14 6.76
N LEU A 562 -16.66 -0.56 6.74
CA LEU A 562 -17.90 -0.10 6.10
C LEU A 562 -18.48 1.17 6.74
N ARG A 563 -18.30 1.35 8.05
CA ARG A 563 -18.73 2.58 8.75
C ARG A 563 -17.82 3.76 8.44
N SER A 564 -16.50 3.54 8.39
CA SER A 564 -15.53 4.61 8.14
C SER A 564 -15.44 4.98 6.65
N HIS A 565 -15.51 3.98 5.78
CA HIS A 565 -15.29 4.10 4.35
C HIS A 565 -16.28 3.22 3.57
N PRO A 566 -17.58 3.56 3.55
CA PRO A 566 -18.60 2.77 2.86
C PRO A 566 -18.29 2.57 1.37
N ARG A 567 -17.56 3.51 0.76
CA ARG A 567 -17.10 3.45 -0.64
C ARG A 567 -15.92 2.49 -0.85
N GLY A 568 -14.94 2.52 0.06
CA GLY A 568 -13.67 1.80 -0.08
C GLY A 568 -13.71 0.34 0.37
N PHE A 569 -14.86 -0.14 0.87
CA PHE A 569 -14.96 -1.51 1.34
C PHE A 569 -15.12 -2.51 0.19
N THR A 570 -14.00 -3.03 -0.28
CA THR A 570 -13.94 -4.11 -1.25
C THR A 570 -13.57 -5.42 -0.55
N ALA A 571 -14.31 -5.88 0.47
CA ALA A 571 -14.07 -7.25 0.95
C ALA A 571 -14.55 -8.26 -0.09
N ARG A 572 -13.65 -8.60 -1.01
CA ARG A 572 -13.93 -9.41 -2.21
C ARG A 572 -14.09 -10.89 -1.91
N THR A 573 -13.79 -11.32 -0.68
CA THR A 573 -13.85 -12.72 -0.23
C THR A 573 -15.01 -13.02 0.72
N GLN A 574 -15.94 -12.08 0.92
CA GLN A 574 -17.09 -12.26 1.80
C GLN A 574 -18.33 -12.68 1.03
N ALA A 575 -19.19 -13.46 1.69
CA ALA A 575 -20.51 -13.87 1.19
C ALA A 575 -21.51 -12.70 1.02
N VAL A 576 -21.07 -11.47 1.22
CA VAL A 576 -21.80 -10.24 0.90
C VAL A 576 -20.94 -9.31 0.07
N MET A 577 -21.55 -8.80 -0.99
CA MET A 577 -20.98 -7.78 -1.84
C MET A 577 -21.71 -6.47 -1.62
N THR A 578 -21.05 -5.50 -0.98
CA THR A 578 -21.51 -4.11 -0.94
C THR A 578 -20.96 -3.36 -2.15
N GLN A 579 -21.82 -2.62 -2.85
CA GLN A 579 -21.45 -1.88 -4.05
C GLN A 579 -22.10 -0.48 -4.09
N PRO A 580 -21.31 0.62 -4.03
CA PRO A 580 -21.84 1.95 -4.34
C PRO A 580 -22.20 2.05 -5.84
N VAL A 581 -23.29 2.79 -6.15
CA VAL A 581 -23.74 3.06 -7.53
C VAL A 581 -23.26 4.37 -8.13
N TRP A 582 -22.54 5.17 -7.35
CA TRP A 582 -21.99 6.43 -7.82
C TRP A 582 -20.50 6.28 -8.07
N ASP A 583 -19.99 7.16 -8.91
CA ASP A 583 -18.59 7.15 -9.32
C ASP A 583 -17.67 7.37 -8.11
N MET A 584 -16.63 6.54 -8.01
CA MET A 584 -15.58 6.69 -7.02
C MET A 584 -14.38 7.48 -7.56
N ALA A 585 -14.26 7.66 -8.88
CA ALA A 585 -13.05 8.10 -9.56
C ALA A 585 -13.11 9.52 -10.17
N GLY A 586 -14.26 10.18 -10.27
CA GLY A 586 -14.30 11.61 -10.60
C GLY A 586 -15.41 11.98 -11.57
N ASN A 587 -15.12 12.93 -12.46
CA ASN A 587 -16.08 13.45 -13.41
C ASN A 587 -15.82 12.84 -14.79
N ALA A 588 -16.75 12.05 -15.31
CA ALA A 588 -16.67 11.48 -16.64
C ALA A 588 -16.33 12.49 -17.76
N SER A 589 -16.70 13.77 -17.58
CA SER A 589 -16.41 14.84 -18.54
C SER A 589 -14.96 15.35 -18.54
N THR A 590 -14.17 15.05 -17.49
CA THR A 590 -12.71 15.35 -17.42
C THR A 590 -11.84 14.19 -17.87
N GLY A 591 -12.41 13.00 -18.12
CA GLY A 591 -11.67 11.80 -18.50
C GLY A 591 -11.28 10.91 -17.32
N ASP A 592 -11.68 11.27 -16.10
CA ASP A 592 -11.41 10.54 -14.86
C ASP A 592 -12.46 9.44 -14.58
N ASP A 593 -13.12 8.93 -15.64
CA ASP A 593 -14.20 7.93 -15.57
C ASP A 593 -13.64 6.51 -15.38
N GLU A 594 -12.79 6.34 -14.37
CA GLU A 594 -12.03 5.10 -14.17
C GLU A 594 -12.88 4.03 -13.48
N PHE A 595 -13.84 4.41 -12.63
CA PHE A 595 -14.72 3.44 -11.97
C PHE A 595 -15.96 3.11 -12.82
N ARG A 596 -16.11 1.82 -13.13
CA ARG A 596 -17.32 1.29 -13.78
C ARG A 596 -17.96 0.24 -12.90
N MET A 597 -19.20 0.51 -12.48
CA MET A 597 -19.97 -0.42 -11.63
C MET A 597 -20.05 -1.82 -12.26
N ALA A 598 -20.22 -1.92 -13.58
CA ALA A 598 -20.30 -3.20 -14.28
C ALA A 598 -19.01 -4.03 -14.15
N ASN A 599 -17.86 -3.40 -14.32
CA ASN A 599 -16.54 -3.99 -14.15
C ASN A 599 -16.34 -4.51 -12.72
N GLU A 600 -16.61 -3.66 -11.73
CA GLU A 600 -16.44 -4.03 -10.32
C GLU A 600 -17.40 -5.16 -9.91
N LEU A 601 -18.67 -5.12 -10.34
CA LEU A 601 -19.64 -6.18 -10.08
C LEU A 601 -19.19 -7.51 -10.70
N ALA A 602 -18.74 -7.52 -11.95
CA ALA A 602 -18.28 -8.73 -12.63
C ALA A 602 -17.05 -9.34 -11.93
N ASN A 603 -16.06 -8.49 -11.62
CA ASN A 603 -14.82 -8.91 -10.97
C ASN A 603 -15.09 -9.46 -9.56
N LYS A 604 -15.80 -8.70 -8.72
CA LYS A 604 -16.09 -9.07 -7.33
C LYS A 604 -17.02 -10.27 -7.24
N TYR A 605 -18.01 -10.39 -8.13
CA TYR A 605 -18.86 -11.57 -8.22
C TYR A 605 -18.03 -12.84 -8.47
N ALA A 606 -17.08 -12.79 -9.41
CA ALA A 606 -16.21 -13.93 -9.69
C ALA A 606 -15.40 -14.38 -8.47
N GLN A 607 -14.85 -13.43 -7.72
CA GLN A 607 -14.09 -13.73 -6.50
C GLN A 607 -14.97 -14.37 -5.43
N VAL A 608 -16.14 -13.79 -5.15
CA VAL A 608 -17.04 -14.30 -4.12
C VAL A 608 -17.62 -15.67 -4.52
N ALA A 609 -18.05 -15.83 -5.78
CA ALA A 609 -18.59 -17.09 -6.26
C ALA A 609 -17.54 -18.22 -6.21
N ALA A 610 -16.27 -17.91 -6.54
CA ALA A 610 -15.18 -18.86 -6.40
C ALA A 610 -14.96 -19.25 -4.93
N VAL A 611 -14.93 -18.28 -4.01
CA VAL A 611 -14.75 -18.55 -2.58
C VAL A 611 -15.92 -19.34 -1.99
N GLU A 612 -17.16 -19.04 -2.38
CA GLU A 612 -18.34 -19.78 -1.90
C GLU A 612 -18.33 -21.25 -2.36
N ARG A 613 -17.81 -21.55 -3.56
CA ARG A 613 -17.78 -22.92 -4.10
C ARG A 613 -16.50 -23.70 -3.74
N CYS A 614 -15.37 -23.02 -3.56
CA CYS A 614 -14.06 -23.63 -3.35
C CYS A 614 -13.46 -23.36 -1.96
N GLY A 615 -14.11 -22.55 -1.13
CA GLY A 615 -13.49 -21.98 0.07
C GLY A 615 -12.43 -20.92 -0.27
N PRO A 616 -11.66 -20.44 0.73
CA PRO A 616 -10.57 -19.51 0.48
C PRO A 616 -9.58 -20.03 -0.58
N LEU A 617 -9.17 -19.14 -1.48
CA LEU A 617 -8.20 -19.39 -2.55
C LEU A 617 -7.08 -18.35 -2.49
N PRO A 618 -5.90 -18.62 -3.10
CA PRO A 618 -4.84 -17.61 -3.21
C PRO A 618 -5.35 -16.30 -3.81
N GLU A 619 -4.90 -15.17 -3.27
CA GLU A 619 -5.41 -13.85 -3.66
C GLU A 619 -5.16 -13.55 -5.14
N TRP A 620 -3.97 -13.87 -5.67
CA TRP A 620 -3.64 -13.66 -7.08
C TRP A 620 -4.61 -14.39 -8.01
N LEU A 621 -5.08 -15.57 -7.60
CA LEU A 621 -5.97 -16.41 -8.39
C LEU A 621 -7.36 -15.79 -8.44
N LEU A 622 -7.84 -15.28 -7.31
CA LEU A 622 -9.11 -14.57 -7.22
C LEU A 622 -9.10 -13.31 -8.11
N TRP A 623 -8.04 -12.49 -8.02
CA TRP A 623 -7.91 -11.32 -8.88
C TRP A 623 -7.83 -11.67 -10.36
N ALA A 624 -6.97 -12.63 -10.73
CA ALA A 624 -6.83 -13.04 -12.11
C ALA A 624 -8.14 -13.63 -12.67
N LEU A 625 -8.88 -14.41 -11.89
CA LEU A 625 -10.21 -14.91 -12.27
C LEU A 625 -11.21 -13.77 -12.43
N GLY A 626 -11.21 -12.80 -11.51
CA GLY A 626 -11.98 -11.56 -11.60
C GLY A 626 -11.75 -10.84 -12.93
N HIS A 627 -10.49 -10.60 -13.29
CA HIS A 627 -10.10 -9.96 -14.54
C HIS A 627 -10.50 -10.78 -15.78
N VAL A 628 -10.51 -12.11 -15.71
CA VAL A 628 -10.98 -12.97 -16.82
C VAL A 628 -12.46 -12.71 -17.10
N ILE A 629 -13.30 -12.72 -16.07
CA ILE A 629 -14.75 -12.48 -16.22
C ILE A 629 -15.02 -11.05 -16.65
N GLU A 630 -14.34 -10.11 -16.02
CA GLU A 630 -14.47 -8.69 -16.29
C GLU A 630 -14.13 -8.34 -17.75
N LEU A 631 -12.95 -8.74 -18.26
CA LEU A 631 -12.56 -8.44 -19.64
C LEU A 631 -13.47 -9.14 -20.65
N ARG A 632 -13.95 -10.36 -20.35
CA ARG A 632 -14.90 -11.07 -21.22
C ARG A 632 -16.25 -10.37 -21.29
N ARG A 633 -16.66 -9.73 -20.21
CA ARG A 633 -17.95 -9.07 -20.10
C ARG A 633 -17.92 -7.65 -20.64
N GLU A 634 -16.97 -6.85 -20.19
CA GLU A 634 -16.92 -5.41 -20.39
C GLU A 634 -15.84 -4.98 -21.41
N GLY A 635 -14.94 -5.89 -21.80
CA GLY A 635 -13.85 -5.59 -22.73
C GLY A 635 -12.73 -4.72 -22.13
N THR A 636 -12.79 -4.46 -20.82
CA THR A 636 -11.81 -3.66 -20.07
C THR A 636 -11.51 -4.32 -18.72
N VAL A 637 -10.37 -4.02 -18.13
CA VAL A 637 -10.00 -4.44 -16.77
C VAL A 637 -9.78 -3.23 -15.89
N TYR A 638 -10.45 -3.20 -14.76
CA TYR A 638 -10.34 -2.23 -13.70
C TYR A 638 -9.33 -2.74 -12.68
N THR A 639 -8.21 -2.04 -12.54
CA THR A 639 -7.11 -2.46 -11.66
C THR A 639 -6.58 -1.25 -10.89
N PHE A 640 -6.05 -1.51 -9.70
CA PHE A 640 -5.35 -0.54 -8.88
C PHE A 640 -3.89 -0.97 -8.77
N ASN A 641 -2.96 -0.03 -8.84
CA ASN A 641 -1.58 -0.27 -8.43
C ASN A 641 -1.38 0.25 -7.00
N LYS A 642 -0.16 0.11 -6.48
CA LYS A 642 0.19 0.60 -5.14
C LYS A 642 0.07 2.11 -4.97
N ASP A 643 0.10 2.85 -6.08
CA ASP A 643 0.04 4.32 -6.14
C ASP A 643 -1.41 4.81 -6.37
N GLY A 644 -2.39 3.89 -6.40
CA GLY A 644 -3.80 4.18 -6.62
C GLY A 644 -4.29 3.70 -7.98
N PHE A 645 -5.00 4.58 -8.70
CA PHE A 645 -5.56 4.25 -9.99
C PHE A 645 -4.47 4.16 -11.07
N VAL A 646 -4.58 3.17 -11.96
CA VAL A 646 -3.72 3.08 -13.14
C VAL A 646 -4.31 3.95 -14.24
N ALA A 647 -3.45 4.50 -15.10
CA ALA A 647 -3.90 5.38 -16.17
C ALA A 647 -4.92 4.66 -17.06
N THR A 648 -5.88 5.39 -17.62
CA THR A 648 -6.93 4.84 -18.50
C THR A 648 -6.40 3.87 -19.56
N GLY A 649 -5.21 4.11 -20.11
CA GLY A 649 -4.57 3.24 -21.11
C GLY A 649 -4.18 1.85 -20.61
N ASP A 650 -4.04 1.67 -19.29
CA ASP A 650 -3.68 0.40 -18.65
C ASP A 650 -4.91 -0.49 -18.37
N HIS A 651 -6.13 0.01 -18.61
CA HIS A 651 -7.37 -0.77 -18.52
C HIS A 651 -7.70 -1.56 -19.80
N PHE A 652 -6.99 -1.30 -20.90
CA PHE A 652 -7.22 -1.88 -22.22
C PHE A 652 -5.98 -2.63 -22.72
N ASP A 653 -6.11 -3.35 -23.84
CA ASP A 653 -4.99 -4.02 -24.53
C ASP A 653 -4.24 -5.04 -23.67
N TRP A 654 -4.85 -5.57 -22.60
CA TRP A 654 -4.23 -6.57 -21.72
C TRP A 654 -3.74 -7.76 -22.53
N GLY A 655 -4.46 -8.20 -23.56
CA GLY A 655 -4.03 -9.26 -24.47
C GLY A 655 -2.67 -8.97 -25.11
N LYS A 656 -2.56 -7.84 -25.82
CA LYS A 656 -1.32 -7.43 -26.52
C LYS A 656 -0.17 -7.19 -25.56
N GLN A 657 -0.43 -6.51 -24.44
CA GLN A 657 0.58 -6.20 -23.43
C GLN A 657 1.11 -7.48 -22.77
N THR A 658 0.22 -8.41 -22.42
CA THR A 658 0.58 -9.72 -21.85
C THR A 658 1.35 -10.57 -22.85
N ALA A 659 0.92 -10.61 -24.11
CA ALA A 659 1.63 -11.32 -25.18
C ALA A 659 3.05 -10.78 -25.35
N LYS A 660 3.22 -9.45 -25.38
CA LYS A 660 4.54 -8.79 -25.46
C LYS A 660 5.41 -9.13 -24.25
N ALA A 661 4.86 -9.10 -23.04
CA ALA A 661 5.57 -9.46 -21.82
C ALA A 661 6.02 -10.93 -21.85
N LEU A 662 5.10 -11.83 -22.18
CA LEU A 662 5.35 -13.27 -22.28
C LEU A 662 6.42 -13.57 -23.34
N ALA A 663 6.30 -13.02 -24.55
CA ALA A 663 7.27 -13.23 -25.64
C ALA A 663 8.67 -12.70 -25.30
N LYS A 664 8.76 -11.59 -24.54
CA LYS A 664 10.04 -11.05 -24.05
C LYS A 664 10.66 -11.97 -23.00
N ARG A 665 9.85 -12.51 -22.08
CA ARG A 665 10.32 -13.32 -20.95
C ARG A 665 10.61 -14.76 -21.31
N ALA A 666 9.80 -15.38 -22.18
CA ALA A 666 9.96 -16.77 -22.63
C ALA A 666 11.32 -17.04 -23.31
N LYS A 667 11.99 -16.00 -23.82
CA LYS A 667 13.35 -16.09 -24.37
C LYS A 667 14.44 -16.32 -23.31
N ARG A 668 14.13 -16.14 -22.02
CA ARG A 668 15.09 -16.32 -20.92
C ARG A 668 15.20 -17.81 -20.56
N ARG A 669 16.43 -18.30 -20.40
CA ARG A 669 16.73 -19.73 -20.12
C ARG A 669 16.06 -20.28 -18.85
N ASN A 670 15.74 -19.42 -17.90
CA ASN A 670 15.13 -19.75 -16.60
C ASN A 670 13.71 -19.18 -16.46
N PHE A 671 12.99 -18.99 -17.57
CA PHE A 671 11.60 -18.57 -17.50
C PHE A 671 10.72 -19.69 -16.94
N SER A 672 9.93 -19.37 -15.92
CA SER A 672 8.87 -20.21 -15.35
C SER A 672 7.59 -19.38 -15.27
N LEU A 673 6.56 -19.79 -16.00
CA LEU A 673 5.24 -19.13 -15.93
C LEU A 673 4.65 -19.29 -14.52
N VAL A 674 4.80 -20.47 -13.91
CA VAL A 674 4.33 -20.78 -12.56
C VAL A 674 4.90 -19.82 -11.52
N GLU A 675 6.22 -19.60 -11.54
CA GLU A 675 6.87 -18.68 -10.60
C GLU A 675 6.35 -17.25 -10.78
N ARG A 676 6.10 -16.82 -12.03
CA ARG A 676 5.59 -15.47 -12.30
C ARG A 676 4.16 -15.29 -11.81
N VAL A 677 3.31 -16.29 -12.01
CA VAL A 677 1.93 -16.30 -11.53
C VAL A 677 1.89 -16.28 -9.99
N LEU A 678 2.74 -17.08 -9.33
CA LEU A 678 2.84 -17.08 -7.86
C LEU A 678 3.36 -15.76 -7.28
N SER A 679 4.13 -14.98 -8.05
CA SER A 679 4.61 -13.65 -7.65
C SER A 679 3.66 -12.52 -8.04
N ALA A 680 2.41 -12.79 -8.43
CA ALA A 680 1.45 -11.75 -8.80
C ALA A 680 0.92 -10.95 -7.60
N ASP A 681 0.92 -11.53 -6.39
CA ASP A 681 0.52 -10.86 -5.14
C ASP A 681 1.64 -10.01 -4.53
N GLN A 682 2.86 -10.05 -5.08
CA GLN A 682 3.94 -9.24 -4.53
C GLN A 682 3.71 -7.77 -4.92
N PRO A 683 3.71 -6.85 -3.94
CA PRO A 683 3.62 -5.42 -4.21
C PRO A 683 4.79 -5.05 -5.12
N SER A 684 4.49 -4.81 -6.39
CA SER A 684 5.47 -4.37 -7.38
C SER A 684 4.83 -3.28 -8.21
N ASN A 685 5.64 -2.33 -8.68
CA ASN A 685 5.16 -1.23 -9.53
C ASN A 685 4.76 -1.71 -10.94
N SER A 686 4.62 -3.02 -11.14
CA SER A 686 4.45 -3.64 -12.44
C SER A 686 3.21 -4.52 -12.47
N LEU A 687 2.28 -4.19 -13.35
CA LEU A 687 1.13 -5.04 -13.69
C LEU A 687 1.54 -6.34 -14.41
N GLU A 688 2.83 -6.53 -14.75
CA GLU A 688 3.28 -7.64 -15.57
C GLU A 688 2.91 -9.02 -14.99
N ASN A 689 3.10 -9.26 -13.69
CA ASN A 689 2.77 -10.56 -13.10
C ASN A 689 1.24 -10.79 -13.00
N PRO A 690 0.42 -9.83 -12.52
CA PRO A 690 -1.05 -9.93 -12.62
C PRO A 690 -1.56 -10.20 -14.04
N MET A 691 -0.99 -9.54 -15.05
CA MET A 691 -1.33 -9.74 -16.45
C MET A 691 -0.96 -11.15 -16.94
N LEU A 692 0.20 -11.67 -16.55
CA LEU A 692 0.59 -13.05 -16.87
C LEU A 692 -0.33 -14.08 -16.19
N ALA A 693 -0.75 -13.84 -14.95
CA ALA A 693 -1.72 -14.66 -14.24
C ALA A 693 -3.08 -14.65 -14.95
N TRP A 694 -3.61 -13.46 -15.26
CA TRP A 694 -4.82 -13.30 -16.07
C TRP A 694 -4.72 -14.06 -17.40
N GLY A 695 -3.64 -13.85 -18.16
CA GLY A 695 -3.49 -14.47 -19.48
C GLY A 695 -3.44 -15.99 -19.41
N ALA A 696 -2.80 -16.55 -18.37
CA ALA A 696 -2.76 -17.99 -18.15
C ALA A 696 -4.14 -18.55 -17.84
N LEU A 697 -4.92 -17.88 -16.98
CA LEU A 697 -6.28 -18.30 -16.63
C LEU A 697 -7.27 -18.10 -17.79
N ASP A 698 -7.16 -17.02 -18.57
CA ASP A 698 -8.01 -16.81 -19.75
C ASP A 698 -7.76 -17.88 -20.82
N PHE A 699 -6.50 -18.30 -20.99
CA PHE A 699 -6.15 -19.42 -21.87
C PHE A 699 -6.74 -20.74 -21.37
N LEU A 700 -6.59 -21.04 -20.07
CA LEU A 700 -7.22 -22.23 -19.47
C LEU A 700 -8.73 -22.18 -19.62
N TYR A 701 -9.37 -21.06 -19.32
CA TYR A 701 -10.81 -20.86 -19.49
C TYR A 701 -11.26 -21.22 -20.91
N GLN A 702 -10.58 -20.67 -21.93
CA GLN A 702 -11.00 -20.81 -23.32
C GLN A 702 -10.74 -22.20 -23.90
N HIS A 703 -9.60 -22.79 -23.58
CA HIS A 703 -9.09 -23.97 -24.29
C HIS A 703 -9.03 -25.22 -23.41
N ARG A 704 -9.01 -25.06 -22.09
CA ARG A 704 -8.79 -26.13 -21.11
C ARG A 704 -9.62 -25.93 -19.83
N ALA A 705 -10.92 -25.59 -19.97
CA ALA A 705 -11.77 -25.24 -18.82
C ALA A 705 -11.77 -26.32 -17.72
N HIS A 706 -11.72 -27.60 -18.09
CA HIS A 706 -11.61 -28.72 -17.15
C HIS A 706 -10.35 -28.67 -16.28
N ASP A 707 -9.22 -28.16 -16.78
CA ASP A 707 -8.00 -27.99 -15.99
C ASP A 707 -8.10 -26.80 -15.03
N LEU A 708 -8.85 -25.76 -15.39
CA LEU A 708 -9.14 -24.65 -14.48
C LEU A 708 -10.04 -25.13 -13.33
N VAL A 709 -11.10 -25.88 -13.62
CA VAL A 709 -11.97 -26.49 -12.59
C VAL A 709 -11.12 -27.37 -11.66
N ALA A 710 -10.27 -28.23 -12.24
CA ALA A 710 -9.44 -29.13 -11.47
C ALA A 710 -8.40 -28.38 -10.62
N LEU A 711 -7.80 -27.29 -11.13
CA LEU A 711 -6.94 -26.42 -10.33
C LEU A 711 -7.68 -25.85 -9.12
N LEU A 712 -8.89 -25.33 -9.30
CA LEU A 712 -9.69 -24.77 -8.20
C LEU A 712 -10.07 -25.85 -7.16
N GLN A 713 -10.35 -27.07 -7.61
CA GLN A 713 -10.61 -28.21 -6.73
C GLN A 713 -9.35 -28.63 -5.96
N ASP A 714 -8.21 -28.75 -6.63
CA ASP A 714 -6.92 -29.11 -6.01
C ASP A 714 -6.59 -28.11 -4.89
N LEU A 715 -6.75 -26.80 -5.13
CA LEU A 715 -6.51 -25.75 -4.12
C LEU A 715 -7.55 -25.75 -3.00
N SER A 716 -8.83 -25.97 -3.31
CA SER A 716 -9.89 -26.14 -2.31
C SER A 716 -9.57 -27.29 -1.34
N GLU A 717 -9.09 -28.43 -1.85
CA GLU A 717 -8.70 -29.58 -1.03
C GLU A 717 -7.54 -29.22 -0.10
N LEU A 718 -6.50 -28.55 -0.61
CA LEU A 718 -5.38 -28.07 0.20
C LEU A 718 -5.85 -27.13 1.33
N GLN A 719 -6.79 -26.23 1.03
CA GLN A 719 -7.35 -25.32 2.03
C GLN A 719 -8.14 -26.08 3.09
N GLN A 720 -8.95 -27.06 2.70
CA GLN A 720 -9.73 -27.87 3.64
C GLN A 720 -8.81 -28.73 4.55
N GLU A 721 -7.70 -29.23 4.01
CA GLU A 721 -6.70 -29.95 4.80
C GLU A 721 -6.02 -29.04 5.84
N ALA A 722 -5.65 -27.81 5.46
CA ALA A 722 -5.01 -26.84 6.34
C ALA A 722 -5.97 -26.25 7.39
N ALA A 723 -7.24 -26.05 7.01
CA ALA A 723 -8.29 -25.47 7.85
C ALA A 723 -9.53 -26.38 7.95
N PRO A 724 -9.44 -27.58 8.56
CA PRO A 724 -10.50 -28.60 8.54
C PRO A 724 -11.77 -28.20 9.31
N ARG A 725 -11.69 -27.15 10.14
CA ARG A 725 -12.84 -26.59 10.87
C ARG A 725 -13.53 -25.44 10.09
N GLY A 726 -12.99 -25.04 8.94
CA GLY A 726 -13.41 -23.86 8.21
C GLY A 726 -13.17 -22.56 9.00
N GLY A 727 -13.78 -21.47 8.55
CA GLY A 727 -13.82 -20.19 9.25
C GLY A 727 -12.58 -19.29 9.09
N VAL A 728 -11.48 -19.82 8.55
CA VAL A 728 -10.36 -18.99 8.07
C VAL A 728 -10.75 -18.39 6.73
N ARG A 729 -10.49 -17.09 6.54
CA ARG A 729 -10.76 -16.36 5.30
C ARG A 729 -9.58 -16.34 4.33
N GLU A 730 -8.38 -16.52 4.86
CA GLU A 730 -7.14 -16.61 4.10
C GLU A 730 -6.90 -18.04 3.61
N TYR A 731 -6.20 -18.14 2.49
CA TYR A 731 -5.69 -19.41 1.98
C TYR A 731 -4.46 -19.83 2.78
N LEU A 732 -4.53 -21.01 3.41
CA LEU A 732 -3.50 -21.62 4.23
C LEU A 732 -2.95 -22.91 3.63
N GLY A 733 -3.28 -23.21 2.38
CA GLY A 733 -2.81 -24.42 1.71
C GLY A 733 -1.29 -24.47 1.63
N ASP A 734 -0.74 -25.69 1.64
CA ASP A 734 0.71 -25.91 1.61
C ASP A 734 1.35 -25.27 0.36
N PRO A 735 2.37 -24.40 0.52
CA PRO A 735 2.96 -23.67 -0.61
C PRO A 735 3.59 -24.58 -1.67
N GLU A 736 4.27 -25.66 -1.28
CA GLU A 736 4.93 -26.58 -2.22
C GLU A 736 3.90 -27.37 -3.04
N ARG A 737 2.82 -27.83 -2.41
CA ARG A 737 1.70 -28.50 -3.10
C ARG A 737 0.88 -27.55 -3.95
N THR A 738 0.73 -26.29 -3.53
CA THR A 738 0.12 -25.22 -4.32
C THR A 738 0.94 -24.99 -5.60
N GLN A 739 2.25 -24.81 -5.47
CA GLN A 739 3.17 -24.70 -6.62
C GLN A 739 3.15 -25.94 -7.51
N SER A 740 3.08 -27.14 -6.92
CA SER A 740 3.01 -28.39 -7.68
C SER A 740 1.73 -28.51 -8.50
N SER A 741 0.59 -28.11 -7.92
CA SER A 741 -0.71 -28.10 -8.60
C SER A 741 -0.69 -27.13 -9.79
N LEU A 742 -0.12 -25.94 -9.60
CA LEU A 742 0.09 -24.98 -10.69
C LEU A 742 1.06 -25.49 -11.74
N ALA A 743 2.19 -26.09 -11.34
CA ALA A 743 3.17 -26.63 -12.26
C ALA A 743 2.59 -27.73 -13.15
N TRP A 744 1.71 -28.56 -12.60
CA TRP A 744 0.98 -29.56 -13.37
C TRP A 744 0.07 -28.92 -14.43
N ARG A 745 -0.75 -27.94 -14.05
CA ARG A 745 -1.77 -27.35 -14.95
C ARG A 745 -1.19 -26.33 -15.93
N LEU A 746 -0.24 -25.50 -15.46
CA LEU A 746 0.36 -24.40 -16.21
C LEU A 746 1.68 -24.79 -16.91
N GLY A 747 2.43 -25.75 -16.37
CA GLY A 747 3.73 -26.16 -16.93
C GLY A 747 3.61 -26.89 -18.26
N GLU A 748 2.44 -27.47 -18.57
CA GLU A 748 2.13 -28.11 -19.84
C GLU A 748 1.52 -27.15 -20.88
N LEU A 749 1.37 -25.86 -20.56
CA LEU A 749 0.83 -24.91 -21.53
C LEU A 749 1.81 -24.72 -22.69
N ASN A 750 1.30 -24.88 -23.91
CA ASN A 750 2.03 -24.50 -25.10
C ASN A 750 2.10 -22.96 -25.15
N LEU A 751 3.26 -22.41 -24.82
CA LEU A 751 3.47 -20.95 -24.77
C LEU A 751 3.23 -20.28 -26.12
N ASP A 752 3.49 -20.95 -27.25
CA ASP A 752 3.21 -20.39 -28.58
C ASP A 752 1.70 -20.29 -28.82
N ALA A 753 0.93 -21.31 -28.42
CA ALA A 753 -0.53 -21.27 -28.50
C ALA A 753 -1.12 -20.22 -27.54
N MET A 754 -0.51 -20.03 -26.37
CA MET A 754 -0.90 -18.98 -25.43
C MET A 754 -0.60 -17.59 -25.99
N LEU A 755 0.54 -17.40 -26.65
CA LEU A 755 0.86 -16.14 -27.34
C LEU A 755 -0.15 -15.84 -28.46
N GLU A 756 -0.45 -16.82 -29.32
CA GLU A 756 -1.44 -16.67 -30.39
C GLU A 756 -2.82 -16.32 -29.82
N HIS A 757 -3.23 -16.98 -28.73
CA HIS A 757 -4.47 -16.66 -28.02
C HIS A 757 -4.48 -15.21 -27.53
N LEU A 758 -3.43 -14.78 -26.83
CA LEU A 758 -3.34 -13.42 -26.24
C LEU A 758 -3.29 -12.32 -27.30
N GLU A 759 -2.63 -12.54 -28.43
CA GLU A 759 -2.59 -11.60 -29.56
C GLU A 759 -3.98 -11.40 -30.21
N GLY A 760 -4.86 -12.39 -30.11
CA GLY A 760 -6.25 -12.31 -30.56
C GLY A 760 -7.21 -11.65 -29.56
N ARG A 761 -6.74 -11.28 -28.36
CA ARG A 761 -7.58 -10.66 -27.32
C ARG A 761 -7.47 -9.12 -27.37
N PRO A 762 -8.57 -8.41 -27.08
CA PRO A 762 -8.58 -6.96 -27.01
C PRO A 762 -7.77 -6.40 -25.83
#